data_AF-A0A183NSS2-F1
#
_entry.id   AF-A0A183NSS2-F1
#
_cell.length_a   1.000
_cell.length_b   1.000
_cell.length_c   1.000
_cell.angle_alpha   90.00
_cell.angle_beta   90.00
_cell.angle_gamma   90.00
#
_symmetry.space_group_name_H-M   'P 1'
#
loop_
_entity.id
_entity.type
_entity.pdbx_description
1 polymer ?
#
loop_
_entity_poly.entity_id
_entity_poly.type
_entity_poly.pdbx_seq_one_letter_code
_entity_poly.pdbx_strand_id
1 'polypeptide(L)'
;MSELALDDKRAEFIAEYILTSHKLKNDKWMKLWNTDDIKQKITNFFEKPDVTQLFILLMPSGFLTAENDFPVGSKSKASFFMKKSKEAIPKDGVITKYIFYGDLSYSPLDHFSVFVDEKNYSSWPSVVYEDVIKYAHGLKRQTDIVVGQAKGKTFLPLPIEQERLKEHVKEGKVNRSFIYAIESLVIDWSHQIHKVLLRDSSQPLLSGLHPTPLVELDFWKAKVENLENIYSQLCTPKVKQMAQILEQANSSYFVPFKEMFKSIVTALREAQDIDMHLTMMRTRLEDMEQAEFDQLSQHIEPIFDLICLVWASSKGYRQPARILVLLQELCNLMINQCRTNLDPYDILKGEAEEIQPKIEYTLKILHKFKNIYHQHRENLPKYFEIVSQKLNISDEITLWEFKNELAFSRYDSFVERVNSVHHLVSTAIEFLKLEKLVFGGIEGGSLNQRVTEIYESFCNKYKMFNDRTYDVLDPLNEEFCKDFADFNKHVQDLEHRLSNVIEHAVDDCPALEHFLKKLPPPQLTCFQLSNIIALRWPIYLYLKLSLFGIGLNRMKITNPDTLVISCIESLISILHTLLDRPIIKESFQPKYKLLTRMLNEEMDTVKNIYDYHVAGEKFRQEIPLLNSISSANDKSLTGDKSSEEKHDVKLGLNKKQPSYYSEIHKNMPRLSGNLKWANDLKSRITQPMEMINQLDLP
;
A
#
# COMPACT_ATOMS: atom_id res chain seq x y z
N MET A 1 42.93 -49.80 13.85
CA MET A 1 41.73 -50.49 13.34
C MET A 1 40.61 -49.48 13.39
N SER A 2 40.01 -49.14 12.26
CA SER A 2 38.88 -48.21 12.24
C SER A 2 37.72 -48.84 13.03
N GLU A 3 37.01 -48.04 13.84
CA GLU A 3 35.77 -48.46 14.53
C GLU A 3 34.54 -48.43 13.59
N LEU A 4 34.73 -48.14 12.30
CA LEU A 4 33.69 -48.04 11.29
C LEU A 4 33.68 -49.35 10.50
N ALA A 5 32.74 -50.26 10.79
CA ALA A 5 32.58 -51.51 10.06
C ALA A 5 31.97 -51.25 8.66
N LEU A 6 32.76 -50.69 7.73
CA LEU A 6 32.36 -50.44 6.35
C LEU A 6 33.00 -51.51 5.44
N ASP A 7 32.23 -52.10 4.52
CA ASP A 7 32.74 -53.14 3.61
C ASP A 7 33.73 -52.60 2.54
N ASP A 8 33.91 -51.27 2.43
CA ASP A 8 34.78 -50.62 1.44
C ASP A 8 35.89 -49.78 2.11
N LYS A 9 37.13 -50.27 2.02
CA LYS A 9 38.34 -49.61 2.55
C LYS A 9 38.57 -48.21 1.99
N ARG A 10 38.08 -47.92 0.77
CA ARG A 10 38.19 -46.58 0.17
C ARG A 10 37.27 -45.60 0.90
N ALA A 11 36.08 -46.04 1.27
CA ALA A 11 35.13 -45.25 2.04
C ALA A 11 35.58 -45.07 3.50
N GLU A 12 36.19 -46.09 4.11
CA GLU A 12 36.81 -46.00 5.44
C GLU A 12 37.88 -44.89 5.49
N PHE A 13 38.76 -44.82 4.49
CA PHE A 13 39.77 -43.77 4.44
C PHE A 13 39.17 -42.36 4.40
N ILE A 14 38.17 -42.14 3.54
CA ILE A 14 37.48 -40.84 3.47
C ILE A 14 36.82 -40.55 4.83
N ALA A 15 36.14 -41.53 5.43
CA ALA A 15 35.50 -41.39 6.73
C ALA A 15 36.50 -40.97 7.82
N GLU A 16 37.62 -41.68 7.94
CA GLU A 16 38.68 -41.38 8.91
C GLU A 16 39.22 -39.97 8.73
N TYR A 17 39.51 -39.57 7.48
CA TYR A 17 39.98 -38.22 7.19
C TYR A 17 38.96 -37.15 7.59
N ILE A 18 37.68 -37.33 7.22
CA ILE A 18 36.62 -36.36 7.53
C ILE A 18 36.40 -36.24 9.03
N LEU A 19 36.29 -37.37 9.74
CA LEU A 19 36.07 -37.39 11.18
C LEU A 19 37.23 -36.73 11.94
N THR A 20 38.46 -36.96 11.50
CA THR A 20 39.66 -36.34 12.08
C THR A 20 39.71 -34.84 11.77
N SER A 21 39.54 -34.47 10.50
CA SER A 21 39.63 -33.09 10.02
C SER A 21 38.55 -32.17 10.59
N HIS A 22 37.33 -32.69 10.76
CA HIS A 22 36.18 -31.95 11.28
C HIS A 22 35.93 -32.16 12.78
N LYS A 23 36.74 -33.01 13.45
CA LYS A 23 36.58 -33.39 14.87
C LYS A 23 35.17 -33.91 15.18
N LEU A 24 34.67 -34.81 14.34
CA LEU A 24 33.32 -35.38 14.44
C LEU A 24 33.35 -36.80 15.02
N LYS A 25 32.20 -37.24 15.56
CA LYS A 25 31.98 -38.61 16.03
C LYS A 25 31.51 -39.52 14.90
N ASN A 26 31.76 -40.83 15.01
CA ASN A 26 31.45 -41.84 13.99
C ASN A 26 29.97 -41.85 13.56
N ASP A 27 29.04 -41.52 14.46
CA ASP A 27 27.60 -41.49 14.17
C ASP A 27 27.24 -40.51 13.04
N LYS A 28 28.00 -39.41 12.91
CA LYS A 28 27.79 -38.41 11.86
C LYS A 28 28.11 -38.93 10.47
N TRP A 29 29.21 -39.69 10.34
CA TRP A 29 29.56 -40.35 9.08
C TRP A 29 28.53 -41.44 8.73
N MET A 30 28.11 -42.25 9.70
CA MET A 30 27.13 -43.31 9.47
C MET A 30 25.77 -42.76 9.00
N LYS A 31 25.33 -41.60 9.51
CA LYS A 31 24.13 -40.92 8.99
C LYS A 31 24.25 -40.51 7.53
N LEU A 32 25.41 -40.00 7.12
CA LEU A 32 25.69 -39.68 5.73
C LEU A 32 25.71 -40.96 4.87
N TRP A 33 26.42 -41.99 5.32
CA TRP A 33 26.61 -43.23 4.58
C TRP A 33 25.32 -44.05 4.43
N ASN A 34 24.38 -43.91 5.37
CA ASN A 34 23.07 -44.56 5.30
C ASN A 34 22.05 -43.81 4.41
N THR A 35 22.43 -42.67 3.85
CA THR A 35 21.59 -41.95 2.88
C THR A 35 21.96 -42.42 1.48
N ASP A 36 21.05 -43.14 0.82
CA ASP A 36 21.33 -43.84 -0.45
C ASP A 36 21.87 -42.93 -1.56
N ASP A 37 21.30 -41.74 -1.74
CA ASP A 37 21.76 -40.76 -2.76
C ASP A 37 23.22 -40.33 -2.49
N ILE A 38 23.56 -40.03 -1.24
CA ILE A 38 24.90 -39.55 -0.87
C ILE A 38 25.92 -40.68 -0.95
N LYS A 39 25.56 -41.88 -0.50
CA LYS A 39 26.37 -43.09 -0.66
C LYS A 39 26.64 -43.38 -2.14
N GLN A 40 25.64 -43.20 -3.00
CA GLN A 40 25.80 -43.38 -4.44
C GLN A 40 26.76 -42.35 -5.05
N LYS A 41 26.73 -41.09 -4.60
CA LYS A 41 27.69 -40.06 -5.04
C LYS A 41 29.13 -40.42 -4.70
N ILE A 42 29.38 -40.87 -3.46
CA ILE A 42 30.72 -41.31 -3.02
C ILE A 42 31.16 -42.57 -3.78
N THR A 43 30.26 -43.53 -3.98
CA THR A 43 30.56 -44.75 -4.73
C THR A 43 30.86 -44.45 -6.20
N ASN A 44 30.10 -43.55 -6.81
CA ASN A 44 30.32 -43.07 -8.18
C ASN A 44 31.70 -42.41 -8.33
N PHE A 45 32.15 -41.63 -7.34
CA PHE A 45 33.51 -41.09 -7.35
C PHE A 45 34.57 -42.20 -7.44
N PHE A 46 34.40 -43.32 -6.74
CA PHE A 46 35.37 -44.41 -6.86
C PHE A 46 35.27 -45.17 -8.18
N GLU A 47 34.07 -45.45 -8.66
CA GLU A 47 33.83 -46.41 -9.75
C GLU A 47 33.78 -45.78 -11.15
N LYS A 48 33.30 -44.54 -11.28
CA LYS A 48 33.15 -43.87 -12.58
C LYS A 48 34.43 -43.11 -12.97
N PRO A 49 35.00 -43.32 -14.17
CA PRO A 49 36.19 -42.60 -14.62
C PRO A 49 35.96 -41.08 -14.73
N ASP A 50 34.75 -40.69 -15.13
CA ASP A 50 34.37 -39.30 -15.41
C ASP A 50 34.11 -38.47 -14.14
N VAL A 51 33.87 -39.13 -13.00
CA VAL A 51 33.71 -38.44 -11.71
C VAL A 51 35.09 -38.27 -11.09
N THR A 52 35.71 -37.12 -11.34
CA THR A 52 37.08 -36.83 -10.91
C THR A 52 37.19 -36.15 -9.57
N GLN A 53 36.09 -35.64 -9.01
CA GLN A 53 36.09 -34.83 -7.80
C GLN A 53 34.94 -35.24 -6.87
N LEU A 54 35.20 -35.14 -5.57
CA LEU A 54 34.25 -35.37 -4.50
C LEU A 54 34.50 -34.34 -3.40
N PHE A 55 33.44 -33.68 -2.96
CA PHE A 55 33.44 -32.71 -1.88
C PHE A 55 32.54 -33.22 -0.76
N ILE A 56 33.02 -33.15 0.48
CA ILE A 56 32.23 -33.44 1.67
C ILE A 56 32.13 -32.17 2.50
N LEU A 57 30.89 -31.75 2.78
CA LEU A 57 30.57 -30.49 3.43
C LEU A 57 29.89 -30.73 4.76
N LEU A 58 30.25 -29.93 5.77
CA LEU A 58 29.52 -29.84 7.02
C LEU A 58 28.49 -28.71 6.94
N MET A 59 27.20 -29.06 6.93
CA MET A 59 26.10 -28.09 6.88
C MET A 59 25.96 -27.36 8.23
N PRO A 60 25.43 -26.12 8.27
CA PRO A 60 25.18 -25.38 9.51
C PRO A 60 24.27 -26.12 10.50
N SER A 61 23.38 -26.98 9.98
CA SER A 61 22.53 -27.89 10.76
C SER A 61 23.29 -29.03 11.45
N GLY A 62 24.61 -29.16 11.21
CA GLY A 62 25.47 -30.17 11.80
C GLY A 62 25.40 -31.54 11.13
N PHE A 63 24.84 -31.63 9.93
CA PHE A 63 24.83 -32.82 9.07
C PHE A 63 25.94 -32.74 8.00
N LEU A 64 26.46 -33.89 7.59
CA LEU A 64 27.39 -33.97 6.46
C LEU A 64 26.60 -34.19 5.15
N THR A 65 27.08 -33.62 4.06
CA THR A 65 26.60 -33.91 2.69
C THR A 65 27.78 -34.16 1.75
N ALA A 66 27.55 -34.78 0.59
CA ALA A 66 28.56 -34.98 -0.43
C ALA A 66 28.09 -34.55 -1.82
N GLU A 67 28.99 -33.93 -2.58
CA GLU A 67 28.76 -33.42 -3.93
C GLU A 67 29.92 -33.78 -4.86
N ASN A 68 29.61 -34.02 -6.14
CA ASN A 68 30.61 -34.33 -7.17
C ASN A 68 30.97 -33.10 -8.03
N ASP A 69 30.38 -31.95 -7.70
CA ASP A 69 30.66 -30.66 -8.31
C ASP A 69 31.17 -29.69 -7.23
N PHE A 70 31.81 -28.61 -7.67
CA PHE A 70 32.34 -27.62 -6.74
C PHE A 70 31.18 -26.95 -5.96
N PRO A 71 31.22 -26.94 -4.62
CA PRO A 71 30.11 -26.44 -3.82
C PRO A 71 30.01 -24.92 -3.93
N VAL A 72 28.94 -24.43 -4.57
CA VAL A 72 28.68 -22.99 -4.73
C VAL A 72 27.95 -22.46 -3.49
N GLY A 73 28.50 -21.43 -2.84
CA GLY A 73 27.83 -20.73 -1.73
C GLY A 73 27.99 -21.35 -0.34
N SER A 74 28.85 -22.37 -0.17
CA SER A 74 29.15 -22.90 1.16
C SER A 74 29.99 -21.92 1.99
N LYS A 75 29.50 -21.59 3.19
CA LYS A 75 30.23 -20.80 4.20
C LYS A 75 30.95 -21.69 5.23
N SER A 76 30.99 -23.00 5.01
CA SER A 76 31.57 -23.96 5.94
C SER A 76 32.83 -24.62 5.38
N LYS A 77 33.64 -25.17 6.28
CA LYS A 77 34.78 -26.02 5.94
C LYS A 77 34.27 -27.19 5.09
N ALA A 78 34.95 -27.45 3.98
CA ALA A 78 34.71 -28.62 3.15
C ALA A 78 36.01 -29.42 3.03
N SER A 79 35.94 -30.71 2.80
CA SER A 79 37.11 -31.51 2.38
C SER A 79 36.92 -31.96 0.95
N PHE A 80 37.99 -31.89 0.16
CA PHE A 80 37.97 -32.29 -1.24
C PHE A 80 38.80 -33.56 -1.44
N PHE A 81 38.39 -34.35 -2.41
CA PHE A 81 39.10 -35.52 -2.92
C PHE A 81 39.04 -35.47 -4.44
N MET A 82 40.19 -35.39 -5.10
CA MET A 82 40.30 -35.31 -6.57
C MET A 82 41.17 -36.44 -7.09
N LYS A 83 40.78 -37.08 -8.18
CA LYS A 83 41.59 -38.12 -8.83
C LYS A 83 42.79 -37.51 -9.54
N LYS A 84 43.92 -38.22 -9.52
CA LYS A 84 45.13 -37.86 -10.28
C LYS A 84 45.02 -38.20 -11.77
N SER A 85 44.23 -39.22 -12.12
CA SER A 85 43.94 -39.67 -13.48
C SER A 85 42.45 -39.98 -13.64
N LYS A 86 41.92 -39.93 -14.87
CA LYS A 86 40.52 -40.26 -15.19
C LYS A 86 40.29 -41.77 -15.21
N GLU A 87 40.45 -42.42 -14.07
CA GLU A 87 40.37 -43.88 -13.93
C GLU A 87 39.53 -44.26 -12.71
N ALA A 88 39.04 -45.51 -12.68
CA ALA A 88 38.37 -46.05 -11.50
C ALA A 88 39.41 -46.36 -10.41
N ILE A 89 39.10 -46.05 -9.15
CA ILE A 89 40.00 -46.29 -8.02
C ILE A 89 39.90 -47.76 -7.61
N PRO A 90 40.99 -48.55 -7.68
CA PRO A 90 40.95 -49.97 -7.32
C PRO A 90 40.53 -50.19 -5.87
N LYS A 91 39.70 -51.22 -5.61
CA LYS A 91 39.21 -51.56 -4.26
C LYS A 91 40.34 -51.99 -3.31
N ASP A 92 41.38 -52.61 -3.84
CA ASP A 92 42.51 -53.15 -3.06
C ASP A 92 43.76 -52.22 -3.05
N GLY A 93 43.67 -51.04 -3.67
CA GLY A 93 44.79 -50.11 -3.81
C GLY A 93 44.96 -49.14 -2.64
N VAL A 94 46.18 -48.65 -2.41
CA VAL A 94 46.42 -47.53 -1.49
C VAL A 94 45.83 -46.26 -2.10
N ILE A 95 44.67 -45.84 -1.59
CA ILE A 95 43.88 -44.73 -2.13
C ILE A 95 44.69 -43.43 -2.32
N THR A 96 45.59 -43.09 -1.41
CA THR A 96 46.43 -41.87 -1.46
C THR A 96 47.36 -41.79 -2.68
N LYS A 97 47.62 -42.91 -3.37
CA LYS A 97 48.33 -42.91 -4.65
C LYS A 97 47.48 -42.34 -5.78
N TYR A 98 46.15 -42.54 -5.73
CA TYR A 98 45.21 -42.22 -6.80
C TYR A 98 44.50 -40.87 -6.64
N ILE A 99 44.55 -40.27 -5.44
CA ILE A 99 43.85 -39.02 -5.15
C ILE A 99 44.76 -37.92 -4.60
N PHE A 100 44.44 -36.67 -4.89
CA PHE A 100 44.77 -35.48 -4.10
C PHE A 100 43.64 -35.25 -3.12
N TYR A 101 43.96 -34.93 -1.87
CA TYR A 101 42.95 -34.66 -0.85
C TYR A 101 43.41 -33.55 0.08
N GLY A 102 42.46 -32.84 0.66
CA GLY A 102 42.74 -31.71 1.54
C GLY A 102 41.47 -31.07 2.07
N ASP A 103 41.68 -30.01 2.85
CA ASP A 103 40.60 -29.18 3.36
C ASP A 103 40.52 -27.87 2.55
N LEU A 104 39.29 -27.44 2.28
CA LEU A 104 38.96 -26.13 1.76
C LEU A 104 38.48 -25.24 2.92
N SER A 105 39.12 -24.09 3.06
CA SER A 105 38.72 -23.07 4.01
C SER A 105 37.34 -22.50 3.68
N TYR A 106 36.64 -22.01 4.70
CA TYR A 106 35.41 -21.21 4.54
C TYR A 106 35.63 -19.90 3.75
N SER A 107 36.90 -19.51 3.55
CA SER A 107 37.30 -18.40 2.67
C SER A 107 38.31 -18.88 1.63
N PRO A 108 37.84 -19.37 0.46
CA PRO A 108 38.71 -19.87 -0.61
C PRO A 108 39.69 -18.83 -1.14
N LEU A 109 39.26 -17.56 -1.22
CA LEU A 109 40.10 -16.46 -1.71
C LEU A 109 41.23 -16.11 -0.73
N ASP A 110 40.97 -16.14 0.58
CA ASP A 110 42.02 -15.91 1.59
C ASP A 110 43.04 -17.04 1.57
N HIS A 111 42.58 -18.29 1.42
CA HIS A 111 43.48 -19.45 1.33
C HIS A 111 44.32 -19.42 0.05
N PHE A 112 43.74 -19.00 -1.07
CA PHE A 112 44.46 -18.83 -2.33
C PHE A 112 45.55 -17.74 -2.24
N SER A 113 45.28 -16.61 -1.59
CA SER A 113 46.28 -15.56 -1.37
C SER A 113 47.53 -16.09 -0.64
N VAL A 114 47.34 -16.93 0.38
CA VAL A 114 48.44 -17.56 1.13
C VAL A 114 49.19 -18.60 0.29
N PHE A 115 48.49 -19.38 -0.54
CA PHE A 115 49.12 -20.42 -1.35
C PHE A 115 50.07 -19.85 -2.42
N VAL A 116 49.74 -18.69 -3.00
CA VAL A 116 50.60 -18.03 -4.00
C VAL A 116 51.91 -17.52 -3.38
N ASP A 117 52.00 -17.42 -2.05
CA ASP A 117 53.21 -16.98 -1.32
C ASP A 117 54.27 -18.08 -1.11
N GLU A 118 53.97 -19.34 -1.36
CA GLU A 118 54.93 -20.43 -1.09
C GLU A 118 56.09 -20.46 -2.10
N LYS A 119 57.30 -20.13 -1.60
CA LYS A 119 58.56 -20.10 -2.36
C LYS A 119 59.25 -21.47 -2.30
N ASN A 120 59.07 -22.34 -3.29
CA ASN A 120 59.84 -23.59 -3.43
C ASN A 120 60.27 -23.83 -4.89
N TYR A 121 61.23 -23.03 -5.37
CA TYR A 121 61.72 -23.11 -6.77
C TYR A 121 63.24 -23.33 -6.87
N SER A 122 63.83 -24.02 -5.89
CA SER A 122 65.28 -24.23 -5.77
C SER A 122 65.92 -25.02 -6.93
N SER A 123 65.13 -25.60 -7.83
CA SER A 123 65.58 -26.41 -8.97
C SER A 123 65.46 -25.73 -10.34
N TRP A 124 65.01 -24.47 -10.42
CA TRP A 124 64.67 -23.81 -11.68
C TRP A 124 65.82 -22.93 -12.21
N PRO A 125 66.06 -22.87 -13.53
CA PRO A 125 67.00 -21.92 -14.12
C PRO A 125 66.62 -20.46 -13.81
N SER A 126 67.62 -19.58 -13.60
CA SER A 126 67.40 -18.20 -13.13
C SER A 126 66.44 -17.38 -13.99
N VAL A 127 66.50 -17.51 -15.31
CA VAL A 127 65.62 -16.77 -16.24
C VAL A 127 64.15 -17.21 -16.10
N VAL A 128 63.90 -18.51 -15.94
CA VAL A 128 62.54 -19.07 -15.77
C VAL A 128 62.02 -18.74 -14.37
N TYR A 129 62.89 -18.81 -13.37
CA TYR A 129 62.59 -18.42 -12.00
C TYR A 129 62.15 -16.95 -11.92
N GLU A 130 62.90 -16.03 -12.52
CA GLU A 130 62.56 -14.60 -12.52
C GLU A 130 61.22 -14.30 -13.21
N ASP A 131 60.94 -14.97 -14.35
CA ASP A 131 59.69 -14.75 -15.08
C ASP A 131 58.47 -15.35 -14.34
N VAL A 132 58.58 -16.59 -13.84
CA VAL A 132 57.49 -17.24 -13.09
C VAL A 132 57.22 -16.55 -11.76
N ILE A 133 58.25 -16.05 -11.08
CA ILE A 133 58.07 -15.23 -9.89
C ILE A 133 57.35 -13.92 -10.21
N LYS A 134 57.67 -13.27 -11.33
CA LYS A 134 56.96 -12.07 -11.76
C LYS A 134 55.47 -12.35 -12.00
N TYR A 135 55.11 -13.46 -12.63
CA TYR A 135 53.70 -13.87 -12.81
C TYR A 135 53.02 -14.24 -11.49
N ALA A 136 53.67 -15.04 -10.63
CA ALA A 136 53.14 -15.41 -9.32
C ALA A 136 52.88 -14.16 -8.46
N HIS A 137 53.79 -13.19 -8.48
CA HIS A 137 53.63 -11.91 -7.82
C HIS A 137 52.49 -11.07 -8.41
N GLY A 138 52.34 -11.06 -9.74
CA GLY A 138 51.19 -10.43 -10.40
C GLY A 138 49.87 -11.05 -9.95
N LEU A 139 49.81 -12.38 -9.88
CA LEU A 139 48.63 -13.14 -9.45
C LEU A 139 48.29 -12.89 -7.98
N LYS A 140 49.30 -12.86 -7.10
CA LYS A 140 49.13 -12.50 -5.69
C LYS A 140 48.52 -11.11 -5.55
N ARG A 141 49.10 -10.13 -6.25
CA ARG A 141 48.64 -8.74 -6.24
C ARG A 141 47.16 -8.64 -6.64
N GLN A 142 46.75 -9.33 -7.70
CA GLN A 142 45.36 -9.37 -8.13
C GLN A 142 44.46 -10.06 -7.10
N THR A 143 44.93 -11.17 -6.52
CA THR A 143 44.19 -11.89 -5.46
C THR A 143 43.95 -11.01 -4.25
N ASP A 144 44.96 -10.30 -3.77
CA ASP A 144 44.84 -9.39 -2.61
C ASP A 144 43.86 -8.25 -2.89
N ILE A 145 43.85 -7.70 -4.11
CA ILE A 145 42.87 -6.70 -4.54
C ILE A 145 41.46 -7.30 -4.52
N VAL A 146 41.26 -8.50 -5.09
CA VAL A 146 39.96 -9.17 -5.15
C VAL A 146 39.44 -9.55 -3.76
N VAL A 147 40.30 -10.08 -2.89
CA VAL A 147 39.99 -10.36 -1.48
C VAL A 147 39.57 -9.09 -0.76
N GLY A 148 40.30 -7.99 -0.97
CA GLY A 148 39.95 -6.69 -0.44
C GLY A 148 38.56 -6.26 -0.91
N GLN A 149 38.32 -6.25 -2.22
CA GLN A 149 37.06 -5.84 -2.81
C GLN A 149 35.88 -6.69 -2.33
N ALA A 150 36.06 -8.01 -2.21
CA ALA A 150 35.07 -8.93 -1.66
C ALA A 150 34.73 -8.62 -0.19
N LYS A 151 35.67 -8.03 0.56
CA LYS A 151 35.50 -7.56 1.94
C LYS A 151 35.09 -6.08 2.03
N GLY A 152 34.77 -5.43 0.90
CA GLY A 152 34.40 -4.01 0.85
C GLY A 152 35.58 -3.03 1.03
N LYS A 153 36.83 -3.52 0.99
CA LYS A 153 38.05 -2.75 1.24
C LYS A 153 38.88 -2.60 -0.03
N THR A 154 39.48 -1.43 -0.22
CA THR A 154 40.39 -1.20 -1.34
C THR A 154 41.81 -1.39 -0.87
N PHE A 155 42.47 -2.43 -1.38
CA PHE A 155 43.86 -2.73 -1.02
C PHE A 155 44.84 -2.10 -2.01
N LEU A 156 45.84 -1.39 -1.49
CA LEU A 156 46.92 -0.76 -2.26
C LEU A 156 48.19 -1.60 -2.14
N PRO A 157 48.44 -2.53 -3.09
CA PRO A 157 49.58 -3.41 -3.03
C PRO A 157 50.89 -2.63 -3.18
N LEU A 158 51.85 -2.97 -2.33
CA LEU A 158 53.21 -2.41 -2.33
C LEU A 158 54.13 -3.18 -3.30
N PRO A 159 55.24 -2.59 -3.77
CA PRO A 159 56.21 -3.30 -4.60
C PRO A 159 56.91 -4.37 -3.76
N ILE A 160 57.24 -5.51 -4.36
CA ILE A 160 57.75 -6.70 -3.66
C ILE A 160 59.27 -6.66 -3.46
N GLU A 161 59.98 -5.75 -4.14
CA GLU A 161 61.42 -5.50 -4.02
C GLU A 161 61.85 -4.97 -2.62
N GLN A 162 60.96 -5.04 -1.62
CA GLN A 162 61.15 -4.66 -0.23
C GLN A 162 62.29 -5.38 0.49
N GLU A 163 62.68 -6.59 0.07
CA GLU A 163 63.86 -7.24 0.65
C GLU A 163 65.15 -6.45 0.33
N ARG A 164 65.18 -5.70 -0.78
CA ARG A 164 66.32 -4.85 -1.19
C ARG A 164 66.30 -3.43 -0.62
N LEU A 165 65.21 -3.01 0.03
CA LEU A 165 65.03 -1.68 0.65
C LEU A 165 66.03 -1.40 1.79
N LYS A 166 66.47 -2.43 2.53
CA LYS A 166 67.45 -2.26 3.61
C LYS A 166 68.89 -2.12 3.11
N GLU A 167 69.17 -2.61 1.90
CA GLU A 167 70.52 -2.64 1.32
C GLU A 167 70.79 -1.41 0.44
N HIS A 168 69.83 -0.99 -0.40
CA HIS A 168 70.05 0.10 -1.36
C HIS A 168 70.03 1.51 -0.74
N VAL A 169 69.35 1.70 0.40
CA VAL A 169 69.30 3.00 1.09
C VAL A 169 70.61 3.29 1.84
N LYS A 170 71.38 2.26 2.20
CA LYS A 170 72.66 2.42 2.90
C LYS A 170 73.82 2.89 2.02
N GLU A 171 73.71 2.77 0.69
CA GLU A 171 74.79 3.12 -0.26
C GLU A 171 74.53 4.40 -1.08
N GLY A 172 73.43 5.12 -0.82
CA GLY A 172 73.15 6.41 -1.48
C GLY A 172 72.84 6.35 -2.99
N LYS A 173 72.81 5.16 -3.59
CA LYS A 173 72.39 4.95 -4.99
C LYS A 173 71.03 4.25 -5.03
N VAL A 174 69.97 5.04 -5.07
CA VAL A 174 68.63 4.51 -5.40
C VAL A 174 68.65 4.05 -6.87
N ASN A 175 68.43 2.76 -7.10
CA ASN A 175 68.43 2.19 -8.44
C ASN A 175 67.27 2.76 -9.27
N ARG A 176 67.53 3.15 -10.52
CA ARG A 176 66.52 3.76 -11.40
C ARG A 176 65.36 2.81 -11.72
N SER A 177 65.62 1.50 -11.72
CA SER A 177 64.57 0.47 -11.85
C SER A 177 63.54 0.54 -10.72
N PHE A 178 63.99 0.85 -9.49
CA PHE A 178 63.11 0.95 -8.32
C PHE A 178 62.24 2.21 -8.38
N ILE A 179 62.79 3.32 -8.88
CA ILE A 179 62.01 4.54 -9.12
C ILE A 179 60.89 4.25 -10.13
N TYR A 180 61.19 3.60 -11.26
CA TYR A 180 60.17 3.21 -12.25
C TYR A 180 59.10 2.27 -11.68
N ALA A 181 59.46 1.37 -10.77
CA ALA A 181 58.50 0.51 -10.08
C ALA A 181 57.56 1.31 -9.17
N ILE A 182 58.08 2.30 -8.42
CA ILE A 182 57.26 3.21 -7.62
C ILE A 182 56.34 4.05 -8.52
N GLU A 183 56.86 4.61 -9.61
CA GLU A 183 56.08 5.40 -10.57
C GLU A 183 54.90 4.59 -11.14
N SER A 184 55.15 3.34 -11.53
CA SER A 184 54.12 2.43 -12.02
C SER A 184 53.04 2.15 -10.98
N LEU A 185 53.42 2.02 -9.71
CA LEU A 185 52.46 1.84 -8.61
C LEU A 185 51.62 3.07 -8.36
N VAL A 186 52.18 4.27 -8.46
CA VAL A 186 51.40 5.51 -8.34
C VAL A 186 50.32 5.57 -9.42
N ILE A 187 50.62 5.13 -10.65
CA ILE A 187 49.63 5.02 -11.73
C ILE A 187 48.55 3.99 -11.38
N ASP A 188 48.92 2.82 -10.88
CA ASP A 188 47.93 1.79 -10.55
C ASP A 188 47.04 2.21 -9.36
N TRP A 189 47.63 2.82 -8.34
CA TRP A 189 46.91 3.33 -7.17
C TRP A 189 45.97 4.46 -7.56
N SER A 190 46.37 5.37 -8.46
CA SER A 190 45.52 6.46 -8.90
C SER A 190 44.26 5.94 -9.62
N HIS A 191 44.39 4.93 -10.49
CA HIS A 191 43.25 4.29 -11.12
C HIS A 191 42.32 3.59 -10.10
N GLN A 192 42.89 2.85 -9.14
CA GLN A 192 42.10 2.17 -8.12
C GLN A 192 41.36 3.16 -7.21
N ILE A 193 42.04 4.21 -6.75
CA ILE A 193 41.46 5.26 -5.91
C ILE A 193 40.40 6.03 -6.69
N HIS A 194 40.66 6.38 -7.94
CA HIS A 194 39.69 7.09 -8.76
C HIS A 194 38.38 6.31 -8.90
N LYS A 195 38.44 4.98 -9.09
CA LYS A 195 37.24 4.11 -9.09
C LYS A 195 36.47 4.16 -7.77
N VAL A 196 37.15 4.26 -6.62
CA VAL A 196 36.50 4.37 -5.30
C VAL A 196 35.82 5.73 -5.14
N LEU A 197 36.49 6.80 -5.57
CA LEU A 197 35.96 8.17 -5.48
C LEU A 197 34.71 8.38 -6.36
N LEU A 198 34.67 7.73 -7.53
CA LEU A 198 33.54 7.78 -8.47
C LEU A 198 32.31 6.98 -8.01
N ARG A 199 32.41 6.15 -6.96
CA ARG A 199 31.24 5.42 -6.47
C ARG A 199 30.19 6.38 -5.94
N ASP A 200 28.95 6.13 -6.35
CA ASP A 200 27.77 6.91 -6.03
C ASP A 200 26.67 6.01 -5.44
N SER A 201 25.88 6.56 -4.53
CA SER A 201 24.80 5.84 -3.84
C SER A 201 23.57 5.64 -4.73
N SER A 202 23.42 6.43 -5.80
CA SER A 202 22.31 6.34 -6.76
C SER A 202 22.29 5.05 -7.58
N GLN A 203 23.37 4.27 -7.61
CA GLN A 203 23.52 3.11 -8.51
C GLN A 203 22.40 2.06 -8.42
N PRO A 204 21.90 1.67 -7.22
CA PRO A 204 20.78 0.74 -7.13
C PRO A 204 19.51 1.29 -7.77
N LEU A 205 19.20 2.58 -7.56
CA LEU A 205 18.06 3.26 -8.18
C LEU A 205 18.20 3.33 -9.71
N LEU A 206 19.40 3.68 -10.20
CA LEU A 206 19.70 3.71 -11.65
C LEU A 206 19.64 2.32 -12.29
N SER A 207 19.86 1.26 -11.51
CA SER A 207 19.72 -0.14 -11.94
C SER A 207 18.27 -0.64 -11.92
N GLY A 208 17.30 0.23 -11.60
CA GLY A 208 15.88 -0.11 -11.53
C GLY A 208 15.47 -0.84 -10.25
N LEU A 209 16.33 -0.87 -9.23
CA LEU A 209 15.98 -1.43 -7.92
C LEU A 209 15.16 -0.44 -7.09
N HIS A 210 14.56 -0.92 -6.01
CA HIS A 210 13.73 -0.11 -5.10
C HIS A 210 14.29 -0.12 -3.67
N PRO A 211 15.50 0.43 -3.45
CA PRO A 211 16.11 0.52 -2.13
C PRO A 211 15.30 1.37 -1.14
N THR A 212 15.46 1.08 0.15
CA THR A 212 14.95 1.88 1.27
C THR A 212 16.04 2.82 1.79
N PRO A 213 15.69 3.87 2.59
CA PRO A 213 16.63 4.92 3.02
C PRO A 213 17.87 4.43 3.75
N LEU A 214 17.83 3.23 4.35
CA LEU A 214 18.97 2.64 5.04
C LEU A 214 20.12 2.33 4.07
N VAL A 215 19.85 2.16 2.78
CA VAL A 215 20.86 1.90 1.75
C VAL A 215 21.76 3.12 1.55
N GLU A 216 21.21 4.33 1.47
CA GLU A 216 22.00 5.58 1.46
C GLU A 216 22.90 5.68 2.71
N LEU A 217 22.36 5.38 3.90
CA LEU A 217 23.10 5.42 5.16
C LEU A 217 24.25 4.41 5.19
N ASP A 218 23.97 3.16 4.81
CA ASP A 218 24.96 2.09 4.77
C ASP A 218 26.04 2.35 3.72
N PHE A 219 25.69 2.96 2.59
CA PHE A 219 26.64 3.37 1.56
C PHE A 219 27.66 4.36 2.11
N TRP A 220 27.22 5.43 2.78
CA TRP A 220 28.13 6.45 3.31
C TRP A 220 29.03 5.90 4.42
N LYS A 221 28.47 5.07 5.31
CA LYS A 221 29.25 4.36 6.33
C LYS A 221 30.33 3.48 5.70
N ALA A 222 29.97 2.65 4.71
CA ALA A 222 30.93 1.81 4.00
C ALA A 222 31.97 2.63 3.23
N LYS A 223 31.59 3.79 2.69
CA LYS A 223 32.51 4.72 2.00
C LYS A 223 33.52 5.31 2.97
N VAL A 224 33.12 5.67 4.19
CA VAL A 224 34.04 6.10 5.26
C VAL A 224 35.02 4.99 5.61
N GLU A 225 34.54 3.80 5.96
CA GLU A 225 35.40 2.67 6.37
C GLU A 225 36.44 2.32 5.29
N ASN A 226 36.03 2.35 4.01
CA ASN A 226 36.92 2.08 2.89
C ASN A 226 37.95 3.22 2.69
N LEU A 227 37.54 4.48 2.77
CA LEU A 227 38.45 5.64 2.64
C LEU A 227 39.44 5.74 3.80
N GLU A 228 39.01 5.43 5.03
CA GLU A 228 39.90 5.34 6.21
C GLU A 228 40.94 4.23 6.03
N ASN A 229 40.51 3.08 5.49
CA ASN A 229 41.40 1.99 5.17
C ASN A 229 42.47 2.41 4.14
N ILE A 230 42.06 3.08 3.05
CA ILE A 230 42.99 3.62 2.04
C ILE A 230 43.94 4.65 2.66
N TYR A 231 43.42 5.59 3.46
CA TYR A 231 44.21 6.61 4.13
C TYR A 231 45.26 6.00 5.05
N SER A 232 44.89 4.98 5.85
CA SER A 232 45.81 4.27 6.74
C SER A 232 46.93 3.56 5.97
N GLN A 233 46.63 2.97 4.81
CA GLN A 233 47.60 2.34 3.93
C GLN A 233 48.60 3.36 3.37
N LEU A 234 48.11 4.51 2.89
CA LEU A 234 48.95 5.61 2.38
C LEU A 234 49.81 6.26 3.47
N CYS A 235 49.40 6.18 4.73
CA CYS A 235 50.13 6.72 5.88
C CYS A 235 51.20 5.77 6.44
N THR A 236 51.31 4.54 5.93
CA THR A 236 52.32 3.59 6.41
C THR A 236 53.75 4.11 6.19
N PRO A 237 54.71 3.79 7.07
CA PRO A 237 56.09 4.26 6.94
C PRO A 237 56.73 3.94 5.58
N LYS A 238 56.38 2.77 5.00
CA LYS A 238 56.86 2.33 3.69
C LYS A 238 56.39 3.26 2.57
N VAL A 239 55.11 3.64 2.55
CA VAL A 239 54.58 4.56 1.53
C VAL A 239 55.14 5.97 1.70
N LYS A 240 55.32 6.43 2.93
CA LYS A 240 55.99 7.70 3.22
C LYS A 240 57.42 7.74 2.69
N GLN A 241 58.16 6.63 2.83
CA GLN A 241 59.51 6.51 2.26
C GLN A 241 59.48 6.52 0.73
N MET A 242 58.51 5.86 0.08
CA MET A 242 58.35 5.91 -1.38
C MET A 242 58.11 7.34 -1.87
N ALA A 243 57.29 8.12 -1.16
CA ALA A 243 57.04 9.52 -1.48
C ALA A 243 58.33 10.37 -1.38
N GLN A 244 59.14 10.17 -0.32
CA GLN A 244 60.43 10.85 -0.16
C GLN A 244 61.42 10.50 -1.28
N ILE A 245 61.44 9.24 -1.73
CA ILE A 245 62.29 8.80 -2.84
C ILE A 245 61.87 9.49 -4.14
N LEU A 246 60.57 9.56 -4.45
CA LEU A 246 60.06 10.27 -5.63
C LEU A 246 60.42 11.76 -5.60
N GLU A 247 60.34 12.40 -4.42
CA GLU A 247 60.70 13.80 -4.21
C GLU A 247 62.21 14.03 -4.43
N GLN A 248 63.07 13.24 -3.79
CA GLN A 248 64.52 13.34 -3.93
C GLN A 248 65.00 13.05 -5.36
N ALA A 249 64.31 12.16 -6.07
CA ALA A 249 64.59 11.84 -7.46
C ALA A 249 64.06 12.87 -8.46
N ASN A 250 63.34 13.91 -8.02
CA ASN A 250 62.61 14.85 -8.89
C ASN A 250 61.73 14.13 -9.92
N SER A 251 61.03 13.07 -9.50
CA SER A 251 60.15 12.30 -10.39
C SER A 251 58.91 13.11 -10.78
N SER A 252 58.49 13.01 -12.04
CA SER A 252 57.24 13.61 -12.53
C SER A 252 55.99 13.04 -11.84
N TYR A 253 56.09 11.87 -11.19
CA TYR A 253 54.97 11.21 -10.51
C TYR A 253 54.80 11.63 -9.05
N PHE A 254 55.72 12.42 -8.49
CA PHE A 254 55.56 12.95 -7.13
C PHE A 254 54.32 13.86 -6.99
N VAL A 255 54.09 14.73 -7.97
CA VAL A 255 52.94 15.64 -7.99
C VAL A 255 51.60 14.87 -8.08
N PRO A 256 51.41 13.94 -9.06
CA PRO A 256 50.24 13.06 -9.09
C PRO A 256 50.00 12.29 -7.79
N PHE A 257 51.05 11.78 -7.14
CA PHE A 257 50.93 11.10 -5.85
C PHE A 257 50.38 12.04 -4.76
N LYS A 258 50.90 13.27 -4.68
CA LYS A 258 50.45 14.28 -3.72
C LYS A 258 48.99 14.68 -3.95
N GLU A 259 48.58 14.88 -5.20
CA GLU A 259 47.18 15.21 -5.55
C GLU A 259 46.23 14.04 -5.28
N MET A 260 46.65 12.80 -5.54
CA MET A 260 45.89 11.60 -5.19
C MET A 260 45.70 11.50 -3.66
N PHE A 261 46.76 11.71 -2.88
CA PHE A 261 46.68 11.71 -1.41
C PHE A 261 45.74 12.82 -0.91
N LYS A 262 45.86 14.03 -1.45
CA LYS A 262 44.97 15.16 -1.12
C LYS A 262 43.50 14.83 -1.45
N SER A 263 43.24 14.21 -2.60
CA SER A 263 41.89 13.80 -3.01
C SER A 263 41.27 12.81 -2.02
N ILE A 264 42.05 11.85 -1.51
CA ILE A 264 41.61 10.92 -0.46
C ILE A 264 41.29 11.67 0.83
N VAL A 265 42.16 12.59 1.28
CA VAL A 265 41.92 13.34 2.52
C VAL A 265 40.66 14.20 2.42
N THR A 266 40.43 14.86 1.28
CA THR A 266 39.21 15.65 1.06
C THR A 266 37.97 14.77 1.05
N ALA A 267 37.99 13.68 0.28
CA ALA A 267 36.85 12.76 0.17
C ALA A 267 36.54 12.06 1.50
N LEU A 268 37.57 11.71 2.29
CA LEU A 268 37.39 11.10 3.60
C LEU A 268 36.71 12.07 4.57
N ARG A 269 37.17 13.33 4.63
CA ARG A 269 36.54 14.35 5.48
C ARG A 269 35.08 14.61 5.09
N GLU A 270 34.80 14.67 3.79
CA GLU A 270 33.44 14.82 3.28
C GLU A 270 32.56 13.62 3.67
N ALA A 271 33.05 12.39 3.45
CA ALA A 271 32.29 11.19 3.80
C ALA A 271 32.04 11.07 5.31
N GLN A 272 33.02 11.42 6.16
CA GLN A 272 32.87 11.42 7.61
C GLN A 272 31.85 12.46 8.09
N ASP A 273 31.85 13.66 7.49
CA ASP A 273 30.82 14.67 7.77
C ASP A 273 29.43 14.14 7.44
N ILE A 274 29.25 13.53 6.28
CA ILE A 274 27.96 13.00 5.84
C ILE A 274 27.49 11.85 6.73
N ASP A 275 28.34 10.85 6.96
CA ASP A 275 28.01 9.67 7.78
C ASP A 275 27.63 10.06 9.21
N MET A 276 28.37 11.01 9.81
CA MET A 276 28.06 11.54 11.13
C MET A 276 26.64 12.11 11.21
N HIS A 277 26.21 12.86 10.18
CA HIS A 277 24.89 13.47 10.16
C HIS A 277 23.79 12.47 9.81
N LEU A 278 23.98 11.61 8.81
CA LEU A 278 22.99 10.61 8.40
C LEU A 278 22.76 9.55 9.47
N THR A 279 23.80 9.17 10.24
CA THR A 279 23.66 8.18 11.31
C THR A 279 22.67 8.63 12.40
N MET A 280 22.48 9.94 12.60
CA MET A 280 21.48 10.47 13.54
C MET A 280 20.04 10.08 13.16
N MET A 281 19.79 9.76 11.89
CA MET A 281 18.48 9.37 11.39
C MET A 281 18.22 7.86 11.45
N ARG A 282 19.26 7.05 11.62
CA ARG A 282 19.19 5.59 11.47
C ARG A 282 18.08 4.97 12.30
N THR A 283 18.08 5.21 13.61
CA THR A 283 17.10 4.63 14.53
C THR A 283 15.67 5.02 14.15
N ARG A 284 15.43 6.28 13.76
CA ARG A 284 14.10 6.76 13.36
C ARG A 284 13.60 6.12 12.06
N LEU A 285 14.50 5.87 11.12
CA LEU A 285 14.18 5.20 9.86
C LEU A 285 13.91 3.71 10.10
N GLU A 286 14.71 3.05 10.93
CA GLU A 286 14.47 1.67 11.37
C GLU A 286 13.12 1.55 12.10
N ASP A 287 12.81 2.48 13.01
CA ASP A 287 11.51 2.53 13.70
C ASP A 287 10.36 2.69 12.72
N MET A 288 10.50 3.53 11.68
CA MET A 288 9.48 3.72 10.64
C MET A 288 9.32 2.48 9.76
N GLU A 289 10.41 1.78 9.44
CA GLU A 289 10.37 0.55 8.63
C GLU A 289 9.71 -0.61 9.37
N GLN A 290 9.86 -0.67 10.70
CA GLN A 290 9.23 -1.68 11.55
C GLN A 290 7.86 -1.26 12.11
N ALA A 291 7.41 -0.03 11.86
CA ALA A 291 6.15 0.47 12.40
C ALA A 291 4.95 -0.24 11.75
N GLU A 292 3.92 -0.47 12.56
CA GLU A 292 2.60 -0.84 12.05
C GLU A 292 2.03 0.30 11.19
N PHE A 293 1.23 -0.04 10.18
CA PHE A 293 0.76 0.94 9.20
C PHE A 293 -0.04 2.10 9.83
N ASP A 294 -0.86 1.81 10.85
CA ASP A 294 -1.65 2.80 11.58
C ASP A 294 -0.79 3.83 12.33
N GLN A 295 0.45 3.47 12.62
CA GLN A 295 1.42 4.31 13.31
C GLN A 295 2.31 5.08 12.33
N LEU A 296 2.38 4.68 11.06
CA LEU A 296 3.26 5.27 10.04
C LEU A 296 3.15 6.80 9.98
N SER A 297 1.94 7.34 10.14
CA SER A 297 1.69 8.78 10.11
C SER A 297 2.47 9.58 11.16
N GLN A 298 2.84 9.01 12.30
CA GLN A 298 3.53 9.73 13.37
C GLN A 298 5.04 9.85 13.10
N HIS A 299 5.60 9.03 12.20
CA HIS A 299 7.02 9.01 11.88
C HIS A 299 7.40 10.00 10.77
N ILE A 300 6.45 10.38 9.92
CA ILE A 300 6.71 11.17 8.70
C ILE A 300 7.34 12.54 9.03
N GLU A 301 6.68 13.33 9.89
CA GLU A 301 7.13 14.69 10.22
C GLU A 301 8.51 14.70 10.93
N PRO A 302 8.76 13.87 11.97
CA PRO A 302 10.08 13.75 12.57
C PRO A 302 11.20 13.38 11.60
N ILE A 303 10.91 12.57 10.58
CA ILE A 303 11.92 12.19 9.58
C ILE A 303 12.23 13.37 8.66
N PHE A 304 11.23 14.11 8.18
CA PHE A 304 11.50 15.29 7.35
C PHE A 304 12.21 16.41 8.13
N ASP A 305 11.90 16.58 9.42
CA ASP A 305 12.69 17.46 10.28
C ASP A 305 14.17 17.09 10.28
N LEU A 306 14.48 15.80 10.45
CA LEU A 306 15.85 15.32 10.45
C LEU A 306 16.52 15.48 9.08
N ILE A 307 15.81 15.21 7.97
CA ILE A 307 16.33 15.43 6.61
C ILE A 307 16.73 16.90 6.43
N CYS A 308 15.87 17.84 6.81
CA CYS A 308 16.15 19.27 6.71
C CYS A 308 17.30 19.71 7.63
N LEU A 309 17.40 19.14 8.83
CA LEU A 309 18.51 19.39 9.76
C LEU A 309 19.85 18.85 9.22
N VAL A 310 19.86 17.66 8.63
CA VAL A 310 21.04 17.09 7.96
C VAL A 310 21.48 17.98 6.81
N TRP A 311 20.55 18.41 5.96
CA TRP A 311 20.82 19.32 4.84
C TRP A 311 21.40 20.68 5.28
N ALA A 312 20.84 21.25 6.34
CA ALA A 312 21.31 22.51 6.91
C ALA A 312 22.68 22.37 7.59
N SER A 313 22.99 21.21 8.17
CA SER A 313 24.19 21.02 9.00
C SER A 313 25.40 20.45 8.22
N SER A 314 25.18 19.51 7.29
CA SER A 314 26.25 18.87 6.52
C SER A 314 26.50 19.60 5.20
N LYS A 315 27.65 20.27 5.09
CA LYS A 315 28.10 20.88 3.82
C LYS A 315 28.40 19.83 2.76
N GLY A 316 28.91 18.68 3.17
CA GLY A 316 29.13 17.56 2.27
C GLY A 316 27.80 17.10 1.65
N TYR A 317 26.78 16.84 2.47
CA TYR A 317 25.53 16.25 1.99
C TYR A 317 24.69 17.18 1.09
N ARG A 318 24.94 18.49 1.15
CA ARG A 318 24.21 19.56 0.46
C ARG A 318 24.42 19.57 -1.06
N GLN A 319 24.02 18.50 -1.72
CA GLN A 319 24.06 18.30 -3.16
C GLN A 319 22.68 17.84 -3.63
N PRO A 320 22.05 18.50 -4.62
CA PRO A 320 20.70 18.13 -5.09
C PRO A 320 20.56 16.64 -5.46
N ALA A 321 21.60 16.04 -6.03
CA ALA A 321 21.60 14.62 -6.37
C ALA A 321 21.49 13.68 -5.15
N ARG A 322 22.09 14.04 -4.00
CA ARG A 322 22.12 13.18 -2.80
C ARG A 322 20.77 13.19 -2.08
N ILE A 323 20.20 14.37 -1.89
CA ILE A 323 18.86 14.48 -1.32
C ILE A 323 17.80 13.83 -2.21
N LEU A 324 17.99 13.87 -3.53
CA LEU A 324 17.10 13.19 -4.47
C LEU A 324 17.08 11.67 -4.25
N VAL A 325 18.25 11.05 -4.07
CA VAL A 325 18.39 9.62 -3.76
C VAL A 325 17.62 9.28 -2.48
N LEU A 326 17.87 10.01 -1.39
CA LEU A 326 17.21 9.76 -0.10
C LEU A 326 15.68 9.92 -0.19
N LEU A 327 15.18 10.92 -0.92
CA LEU A 327 13.74 11.11 -1.12
C LEU A 327 13.11 9.99 -1.96
N GLN A 328 13.78 9.52 -3.01
CA GLN A 328 13.33 8.39 -3.82
C GLN A 328 13.29 7.09 -2.98
N GLU A 329 14.31 6.87 -2.15
CA GLU A 329 14.35 5.74 -1.22
C GLU A 329 13.24 5.83 -0.16
N LEU A 330 12.95 7.02 0.36
CA LEU A 330 11.86 7.23 1.32
C LEU A 330 10.49 7.00 0.67
N CYS A 331 10.32 7.40 -0.61
CA CYS A 331 9.13 7.05 -1.39
C CYS A 331 8.98 5.53 -1.55
N ASN A 332 10.08 4.81 -1.81
CA ASN A 332 10.04 3.35 -1.90
C ASN A 332 9.63 2.70 -0.57
N LEU A 333 10.13 3.21 0.56
CA LEU A 333 9.71 2.75 1.88
C LEU A 333 8.19 2.95 2.09
N MET A 334 7.66 4.13 1.76
CA MET A 334 6.22 4.40 1.85
C MET A 334 5.41 3.44 0.97
N ILE A 335 5.84 3.21 -0.27
CA ILE A 335 5.18 2.27 -1.19
C ILE A 335 5.19 0.85 -0.62
N ASN A 336 6.30 0.41 -0.05
CA ASN A 336 6.41 -0.91 0.57
C ASN A 336 5.43 -1.06 1.76
N GLN A 337 5.37 -0.05 2.64
CA GLN A 337 4.43 -0.04 3.76
C GLN A 337 2.97 -0.11 3.29
N CYS A 338 2.60 0.68 2.28
CA CYS A 338 1.25 0.66 1.71
C CYS A 338 0.92 -0.69 1.06
N ARG A 339 1.89 -1.30 0.35
CA ARG A 339 1.71 -2.62 -0.28
C ARG A 339 1.54 -3.73 0.76
N THR A 340 2.32 -3.70 1.84
CA THR A 340 2.16 -4.64 2.95
C THR A 340 0.81 -4.48 3.64
N ASN A 341 0.36 -3.23 3.85
CA ASN A 341 -0.96 -2.99 4.43
C ASN A 341 -2.08 -3.50 3.51
N LEU A 342 -2.08 -3.10 2.24
CA LEU A 342 -3.18 -3.38 1.32
C LEU A 342 -3.21 -4.83 0.82
N ASP A 343 -2.06 -5.49 0.70
CA ASP A 343 -1.83 -6.75 -0.01
C ASP A 343 -2.23 -6.68 -1.51
N PRO A 344 -1.26 -6.67 -2.44
CA PRO A 344 -1.57 -6.54 -3.87
C PRO A 344 -2.34 -7.71 -4.49
N TYR A 345 -2.38 -8.88 -3.86
CA TYR A 345 -3.01 -10.08 -4.42
C TYR A 345 -4.36 -10.39 -3.77
N ASP A 346 -4.62 -9.86 -2.58
CA ASP A 346 -5.82 -10.18 -1.81
C ASP A 346 -6.74 -8.98 -1.59
N ILE A 347 -6.29 -7.74 -1.85
CA ILE A 347 -7.11 -6.53 -1.66
C ILE A 347 -8.48 -6.56 -2.32
N LEU A 348 -8.63 -7.17 -3.50
CA LEU A 348 -9.92 -7.24 -4.22
C LEU A 348 -10.76 -8.48 -3.89
N LYS A 349 -10.26 -9.41 -3.06
CA LYS A 349 -10.97 -10.66 -2.73
C LYS A 349 -11.91 -10.54 -1.53
N GLY A 350 -11.73 -9.52 -0.69
CA GLY A 350 -12.60 -9.25 0.46
C GLY A 350 -13.90 -8.54 0.10
N GLU A 351 -14.70 -8.24 1.12
CA GLU A 351 -15.93 -7.45 0.95
C GLU A 351 -15.61 -5.98 0.71
N ALA A 352 -16.25 -5.38 -0.30
CA ALA A 352 -15.92 -4.01 -0.73
C ALA A 352 -16.09 -2.98 0.40
N GLU A 353 -17.13 -3.13 1.23
CA GLU A 353 -17.43 -2.26 2.38
C GLU A 353 -16.35 -2.32 3.48
N GLU A 354 -15.67 -3.45 3.64
CA GLU A 354 -14.55 -3.60 4.60
C GLU A 354 -13.23 -3.06 4.02
N ILE A 355 -13.02 -3.22 2.72
CA ILE A 355 -11.78 -2.82 2.02
C ILE A 355 -11.69 -1.30 1.85
N GLN A 356 -12.81 -0.63 1.51
CA GLN A 356 -12.83 0.81 1.24
C GLN A 356 -12.15 1.67 2.32
N PRO A 357 -12.51 1.58 3.62
CA PRO A 357 -11.91 2.43 4.65
C PRO A 357 -10.39 2.24 4.76
N LYS A 358 -9.90 1.02 4.48
CA LYS A 358 -8.47 0.71 4.48
C LYS A 358 -7.73 1.41 3.34
N ILE A 359 -8.34 1.45 2.14
CA ILE A 359 -7.80 2.19 0.99
C ILE A 359 -7.83 3.70 1.25
N GLU A 360 -8.95 4.23 1.76
CA GLU A 360 -9.09 5.66 2.08
C GLU A 360 -8.06 6.12 3.11
N TYR A 361 -7.84 5.32 4.15
CA TYR A 361 -6.80 5.61 5.14
C TYR A 361 -5.40 5.56 4.54
N THR A 362 -5.13 4.61 3.64
CA THR A 362 -3.85 4.52 2.91
C THR A 362 -3.61 5.76 2.05
N LEU A 363 -4.60 6.18 1.26
CA LEU A 363 -4.54 7.41 0.47
C LEU A 363 -4.35 8.65 1.34
N LYS A 364 -5.01 8.73 2.49
CA LYS A 364 -4.82 9.82 3.46
C LYS A 364 -3.37 9.90 3.94
N ILE A 365 -2.74 8.78 4.27
CA ILE A 365 -1.31 8.76 4.65
C ILE A 365 -0.42 9.19 3.48
N LEU A 366 -0.67 8.68 2.27
CA LEU A 366 0.11 9.05 1.09
C LEU A 366 0.04 10.56 0.78
N HIS A 367 -1.16 11.16 0.86
CA HIS A 367 -1.32 12.60 0.70
C HIS A 367 -0.65 13.39 1.83
N LYS A 368 -0.78 12.93 3.08
CA LYS A 368 -0.11 13.55 4.23
C LYS A 368 1.41 13.55 4.07
N PHE A 369 2.00 12.45 3.61
CA PHE A 369 3.43 12.35 3.34
C PHE A 369 3.92 13.42 2.35
N LYS A 370 3.23 13.54 1.20
CA LYS A 370 3.59 14.52 0.16
C LYS A 370 3.36 15.96 0.62
N ASN A 371 2.30 16.21 1.38
CA ASN A 371 2.04 17.54 1.96
C ASN A 371 3.10 17.95 2.97
N ILE A 372 3.53 17.04 3.85
CA ILE A 372 4.61 17.29 4.81
C ILE A 372 5.90 17.61 4.05
N TYR A 373 6.27 16.83 3.04
CA TYR A 373 7.40 17.15 2.17
C TYR A 373 7.36 18.59 1.63
N HIS A 374 6.22 19.03 1.08
CA HIS A 374 6.07 20.38 0.55
C HIS A 374 6.26 21.44 1.65
N GLN A 375 5.65 21.24 2.81
CA GLN A 375 5.81 22.15 3.96
C GLN A 375 7.26 22.27 4.41
N HIS A 376 8.00 21.17 4.53
CA HIS A 376 9.42 21.20 4.92
C HIS A 376 10.30 21.82 3.83
N ARG A 377 10.02 21.56 2.55
CA ARG A 377 10.74 22.17 1.43
C ARG A 377 10.59 23.69 1.41
N GLU A 378 9.38 24.20 1.65
CA GLU A 378 9.12 25.65 1.74
C GLU A 378 9.75 26.29 2.99
N ASN A 379 9.75 25.57 4.11
CA ASN A 379 10.29 26.04 5.39
C ASN A 379 11.79 25.77 5.57
N LEU A 380 12.49 25.26 4.55
CA LEU A 380 13.90 24.90 4.61
C LEU A 380 14.82 26.01 5.16
N PRO A 381 14.63 27.31 4.84
CA PRO A 381 15.43 28.40 5.42
C PRO A 381 15.43 28.44 6.96
N LYS A 382 14.32 28.07 7.61
CA LYS A 382 14.21 28.07 9.09
C LYS A 382 15.18 27.10 9.73
N TYR A 383 15.48 25.97 9.08
CA TYR A 383 16.45 25.00 9.59
C TYR A 383 17.88 25.56 9.57
N PHE A 384 18.24 26.35 8.55
CA PHE A 384 19.51 27.06 8.52
C PHE A 384 19.62 28.06 9.67
N GLU A 385 18.56 28.83 9.95
CA GLU A 385 18.53 29.76 11.09
C GLU A 385 18.74 29.03 12.43
N ILE A 386 18.06 27.91 12.64
CA ILE A 386 18.19 27.08 13.85
C ILE A 386 19.64 26.59 14.01
N VAL A 387 20.25 26.09 12.94
CA VAL A 387 21.63 25.58 12.96
C VAL A 387 22.62 26.71 13.20
N SER A 388 22.44 27.85 12.52
CA SER A 388 23.29 29.04 12.70
C SER A 388 23.26 29.57 14.12
N GLN A 389 22.08 29.63 14.75
CA GLN A 389 21.94 30.06 16.14
C GLN A 389 22.58 29.08 17.13
N LYS A 390 22.41 27.77 16.92
CA LYS A 390 22.95 26.75 17.84
C LYS A 390 24.46 26.59 17.72
N LEU A 391 25.01 26.68 16.52
CA LEU A 391 26.43 26.45 16.26
C LEU A 391 27.27 27.73 16.20
N ASN A 392 26.65 28.92 16.23
CA ASN A 392 27.30 30.22 15.99
C ASN A 392 28.07 30.26 14.65
N ILE A 393 27.51 29.61 13.62
CA ILE A 393 28.08 29.56 12.26
C ILE A 393 27.15 30.29 11.30
N SER A 394 27.67 31.28 10.57
CA SER A 394 26.94 31.91 9.48
C SER A 394 27.26 31.18 8.18
N ASP A 395 26.26 30.52 7.61
CA ASP A 395 26.36 29.80 6.34
C ASP A 395 25.33 30.33 5.36
N GLU A 396 25.65 30.26 4.07
CA GLU A 396 24.72 30.60 3.00
C GLU A 396 23.58 29.58 2.93
N ILE A 397 22.35 30.07 2.79
CA ILE A 397 21.15 29.24 2.66
C ILE A 397 21.15 28.63 1.26
N THR A 398 21.15 27.30 1.19
CA THR A 398 21.01 26.56 -0.07
C THR A 398 19.72 25.77 -0.07
N LEU A 399 18.89 26.01 -1.09
CA LEU A 399 17.61 25.33 -1.24
C LEU A 399 17.74 24.03 -2.04
N TRP A 400 16.67 23.24 -2.04
CA TRP A 400 16.56 22.07 -2.90
C TRP A 400 16.27 22.49 -4.35
N GLU A 401 17.27 22.31 -5.22
CA GLU A 401 17.21 22.72 -6.63
C GLU A 401 16.96 21.52 -7.56
N PHE A 402 15.75 20.98 -7.53
CA PHE A 402 15.31 19.94 -8.47
C PHE A 402 13.78 19.94 -8.64
N LYS A 403 13.33 19.39 -9.76
CA LYS A 403 11.91 19.17 -10.07
C LYS A 403 11.33 18.03 -9.22
N ASN A 404 10.14 18.23 -8.63
CA ASN A 404 9.51 17.23 -7.75
C ASN A 404 9.33 15.88 -8.45
N GLU A 405 9.04 15.90 -9.75
CA GLU A 405 8.80 14.71 -10.56
C GLU A 405 10.01 13.75 -10.54
N LEU A 406 11.23 14.26 -10.39
CA LEU A 406 12.43 13.44 -10.28
C LEU A 406 12.41 12.56 -9.01
N ALA A 407 11.91 13.09 -7.89
CA ALA A 407 11.82 12.34 -6.64
C ALA A 407 10.57 11.46 -6.59
N PHE A 408 9.44 11.96 -7.11
CA PHE A 408 8.11 11.39 -6.85
C PHE A 408 7.47 10.67 -8.04
N SER A 409 8.07 10.59 -9.23
CA SER A 409 7.41 9.98 -10.41
C SER A 409 6.85 8.57 -10.15
N ARG A 410 7.64 7.67 -9.53
CA ARG A 410 7.17 6.33 -9.14
C ARG A 410 6.10 6.38 -8.06
N TYR A 411 6.28 7.26 -7.07
CA TYR A 411 5.33 7.46 -5.98
C TYR A 411 3.97 7.93 -6.49
N ASP A 412 3.96 8.94 -7.36
CA ASP A 412 2.75 9.51 -7.94
C ASP A 412 2.02 8.47 -8.79
N SER A 413 2.76 7.69 -9.58
CA SER A 413 2.18 6.56 -10.34
C SER A 413 1.54 5.51 -9.43
N PHE A 414 2.14 5.25 -8.27
CA PHE A 414 1.55 4.35 -7.26
C PHE A 414 0.30 4.94 -6.61
N VAL A 415 0.30 6.22 -6.24
CA VAL A 415 -0.88 6.90 -5.70
C VAL A 415 -2.05 6.85 -6.69
N GLU A 416 -1.80 7.14 -7.97
CA GLU A 416 -2.82 7.02 -9.03
C GLU A 416 -3.35 5.59 -9.18
N ARG A 417 -2.48 4.59 -9.03
CA ARG A 417 -2.92 3.19 -9.04
C ARG A 417 -3.82 2.87 -7.86
N VAL A 418 -3.48 3.31 -6.64
CA VAL A 418 -4.32 3.13 -5.46
C VAL A 418 -5.67 3.86 -5.62
N ASN A 419 -5.68 5.05 -6.22
CA ASN A 419 -6.93 5.76 -6.58
C ASN A 419 -7.79 4.98 -7.57
N SER A 420 -7.18 4.29 -8.53
CA SER A 420 -7.90 3.43 -9.48
C SER A 420 -8.56 2.25 -8.78
N VAL A 421 -7.85 1.61 -7.84
CA VAL A 421 -8.41 0.53 -7.00
C VAL A 421 -9.52 1.06 -6.09
N HIS A 422 -9.34 2.23 -5.48
CA HIS A 422 -10.38 2.91 -4.72
C HIS A 422 -11.65 3.12 -5.56
N HIS A 423 -11.51 3.67 -6.78
CA HIS A 423 -12.62 3.90 -7.69
C HIS A 423 -13.40 2.60 -8.02
N LEU A 424 -12.68 1.50 -8.25
CA LEU A 424 -13.27 0.19 -8.50
C LEU A 424 -14.10 -0.29 -7.29
N VAL A 425 -13.56 -0.19 -6.07
CA VAL A 425 -14.23 -0.61 -4.83
C VAL A 425 -15.43 0.28 -4.51
N SER A 426 -15.31 1.60 -4.61
CA SER A 426 -16.43 2.53 -4.39
C SER A 426 -17.57 2.28 -5.38
N THR A 427 -17.23 2.03 -6.65
CA THR A 427 -18.23 1.66 -7.67
C THR A 427 -18.93 0.36 -7.33
N ALA A 428 -18.22 -0.63 -6.79
CA ALA A 428 -18.83 -1.88 -6.35
C ALA A 428 -19.83 -1.68 -5.22
N ILE A 429 -19.48 -0.91 -4.19
CA ILE A 429 -20.38 -0.62 -3.07
C ILE A 429 -21.67 0.04 -3.56
N GLU A 430 -21.58 0.96 -4.51
CA GLU A 430 -22.76 1.63 -5.07
C GLU A 430 -23.67 0.67 -5.85
N PHE A 431 -23.09 -0.16 -6.74
CA PHE A 431 -23.87 -1.09 -7.56
C PHE A 431 -24.40 -2.29 -6.77
N LEU A 432 -23.72 -2.72 -5.70
CA LEU A 432 -24.20 -3.80 -4.83
C LEU A 432 -25.50 -3.43 -4.10
N LYS A 433 -25.78 -2.13 -3.90
CA LYS A 433 -27.07 -1.67 -3.33
C LYS A 433 -28.27 -1.99 -4.21
N LEU A 434 -28.08 -2.22 -5.52
CA LEU A 434 -29.15 -2.58 -6.45
C LEU A 434 -29.84 -3.90 -6.09
N GLU A 435 -29.17 -4.81 -5.36
CA GLU A 435 -29.77 -6.06 -4.89
C GLU A 435 -31.03 -5.83 -4.05
N LYS A 436 -31.06 -4.75 -3.28
CA LYS A 436 -32.16 -4.40 -2.37
C LYS A 436 -33.18 -3.47 -3.02
N LEU A 437 -32.94 -3.02 -4.25
CA LEU A 437 -33.81 -2.09 -4.96
C LEU A 437 -35.04 -2.83 -5.49
N VAL A 438 -36.22 -2.37 -5.09
CA VAL A 438 -37.50 -2.93 -5.55
C VAL A 438 -38.44 -1.81 -5.98
N PHE A 439 -38.84 -1.84 -7.24
CA PHE A 439 -39.91 -1.02 -7.80
C PHE A 439 -41.27 -1.65 -7.53
N GLY A 440 -42.18 -0.85 -6.98
CA GLY A 440 -43.61 -1.17 -6.85
C GLY A 440 -44.42 -0.74 -8.08
N GLY A 441 -45.74 -0.96 -8.07
CA GLY A 441 -46.64 -0.50 -9.13
C GLY A 441 -46.93 -1.56 -10.21
N ILE A 442 -47.67 -1.14 -11.25
CA ILE A 442 -48.20 -2.03 -12.31
C ILE A 442 -47.06 -2.59 -13.16
N GLU A 443 -46.07 -1.75 -13.49
CA GLU A 443 -44.88 -2.12 -14.27
C GLU A 443 -43.69 -2.55 -13.39
N GLY A 444 -43.83 -2.51 -12.06
CA GLY A 444 -42.75 -2.80 -11.11
C GLY A 444 -42.08 -4.16 -11.34
N GLY A 445 -42.85 -5.19 -11.72
CA GLY A 445 -42.29 -6.51 -12.06
C GLY A 445 -41.31 -6.49 -13.24
N SER A 446 -41.62 -5.72 -14.29
CA SER A 446 -40.78 -5.54 -15.47
C SER A 446 -39.52 -4.73 -15.15
N LEU A 447 -39.67 -3.65 -14.38
CA LEU A 447 -38.56 -2.80 -13.94
C LEU A 447 -37.59 -3.56 -13.03
N ASN A 448 -38.11 -4.35 -12.08
CA ASN A 448 -37.28 -5.19 -11.19
C ASN A 448 -36.47 -6.21 -11.97
N GLN A 449 -37.07 -6.86 -12.98
CA GLN A 449 -36.33 -7.78 -13.84
C GLN A 449 -35.14 -7.08 -14.52
N ARG A 450 -35.33 -5.88 -15.06
CA ARG A 450 -34.24 -5.10 -15.68
C ARG A 450 -33.15 -4.72 -14.68
N VAL A 451 -33.51 -4.35 -13.44
CA VAL A 451 -32.53 -4.09 -12.37
C VAL A 451 -31.74 -5.34 -12.03
N THR A 452 -32.40 -6.49 -11.89
CA THR A 452 -31.73 -7.77 -11.62
C THR A 452 -30.74 -8.12 -12.73
N GLU A 453 -31.11 -7.93 -14.00
CA GLU A 453 -30.21 -8.13 -15.14
C GLU A 453 -29.00 -7.17 -15.10
N ILE A 454 -29.19 -5.92 -14.69
CA ILE A 454 -28.10 -4.94 -14.50
C ILE A 454 -27.17 -5.38 -13.36
N TYR A 455 -27.75 -5.76 -12.22
CA TYR A 455 -27.02 -6.21 -11.04
C TYR A 455 -26.20 -7.47 -11.32
N GLU A 456 -26.79 -8.51 -11.92
CA GLU A 456 -26.09 -9.74 -12.28
C GLU A 456 -24.96 -9.46 -13.28
N SER A 457 -25.22 -8.60 -14.28
CA SER A 457 -24.22 -8.16 -15.25
C SER A 457 -23.06 -7.41 -14.58
N PHE A 458 -23.33 -6.60 -13.55
CA PHE A 458 -22.30 -5.96 -12.75
C PHE A 458 -21.49 -6.98 -11.95
N CYS A 459 -22.16 -7.83 -11.17
CA CYS A 459 -21.52 -8.82 -10.31
C CYS A 459 -20.61 -9.77 -11.09
N ASN A 460 -21.03 -10.21 -12.28
CA ASN A 460 -20.22 -11.05 -13.16
C ASN A 460 -18.93 -10.34 -13.60
N LYS A 461 -19.01 -9.04 -13.95
CA LYS A 461 -17.84 -8.26 -14.37
C LYS A 461 -16.92 -7.95 -13.18
N TYR A 462 -17.47 -7.62 -12.02
CA TYR A 462 -16.71 -7.34 -10.81
C TYR A 462 -15.97 -8.58 -10.29
N LYS A 463 -16.64 -9.74 -10.25
CA LYS A 463 -16.07 -11.00 -9.77
C LYS A 463 -14.83 -11.44 -10.55
N MET A 464 -14.68 -11.02 -11.81
CA MET A 464 -13.49 -11.28 -12.61
C MET A 464 -12.20 -10.85 -11.88
N PHE A 465 -12.23 -9.75 -11.12
CA PHE A 465 -11.06 -9.27 -10.37
C PHE A 465 -10.66 -10.17 -9.21
N ASN A 466 -11.56 -11.02 -8.70
CA ASN A 466 -11.24 -11.99 -7.64
C ASN A 466 -10.40 -13.15 -8.16
N ASP A 467 -10.56 -13.48 -9.45
CA ASP A 467 -9.93 -14.64 -10.10
C ASP A 467 -8.57 -14.28 -10.75
N ARG A 468 -8.20 -12.99 -10.76
CA ARG A 468 -6.92 -12.53 -11.32
C ARG A 468 -5.76 -12.76 -10.34
N THR A 469 -4.59 -13.07 -10.89
CA THR A 469 -3.36 -13.34 -10.12
C THR A 469 -2.29 -12.28 -10.28
N TYR A 470 -2.55 -11.21 -11.03
CA TYR A 470 -1.59 -10.13 -11.21
C TYR A 470 -1.59 -9.17 -10.01
N ASP A 471 -0.51 -8.42 -9.86
CA ASP A 471 -0.37 -7.36 -8.85
C ASP A 471 -1.25 -6.16 -9.23
N VAL A 472 -2.36 -5.96 -8.50
CA VAL A 472 -3.31 -4.88 -8.79
C VAL A 472 -2.74 -3.49 -8.44
N LEU A 473 -1.72 -3.43 -7.56
CA LEU A 473 -1.11 -2.20 -7.07
C LEU A 473 0.15 -1.80 -7.86
N ASP A 474 0.64 -2.62 -8.79
CA ASP A 474 1.76 -2.28 -9.66
C ASP A 474 1.33 -1.31 -10.77
N PRO A 475 1.85 -0.06 -10.79
CA PRO A 475 1.51 0.92 -11.81
C PRO A 475 1.91 0.51 -13.23
N LEU A 476 2.93 -0.34 -13.37
CA LEU A 476 3.44 -0.80 -14.65
C LEU A 476 2.65 -1.99 -15.22
N ASN A 477 1.73 -2.56 -14.44
CA ASN A 477 0.94 -3.69 -14.88
C ASN A 477 -0.12 -3.26 -15.91
N GLU A 478 0.11 -3.62 -17.17
CA GLU A 478 -0.79 -3.33 -18.29
C GLU A 478 -2.07 -4.17 -18.28
N GLU A 479 -2.06 -5.37 -17.70
CA GLU A 479 -3.23 -6.24 -17.65
C GLU A 479 -4.34 -5.62 -16.80
N PHE A 480 -4.00 -5.11 -15.61
CA PHE A 480 -4.93 -4.34 -14.80
C PHE A 480 -5.43 -3.11 -15.55
N CYS A 481 -4.57 -2.36 -16.25
CA CYS A 481 -5.00 -1.16 -16.99
C CYS A 481 -6.08 -1.50 -18.03
N LYS A 482 -5.91 -2.63 -18.75
CA LYS A 482 -6.88 -3.11 -19.73
C LYS A 482 -8.18 -3.57 -19.06
N ASP A 483 -8.08 -4.42 -18.04
CA ASP A 483 -9.24 -4.93 -17.30
C ASP A 483 -10.03 -3.81 -16.61
N PHE A 484 -9.35 -2.80 -16.06
CA PHE A 484 -9.95 -1.63 -15.43
C PHE A 484 -10.64 -0.72 -16.45
N ALA A 485 -10.03 -0.48 -17.62
CA ALA A 485 -10.68 0.28 -18.70
C ALA A 485 -11.94 -0.42 -19.21
N ASP A 486 -11.87 -1.75 -19.40
CA ASP A 486 -13.02 -2.57 -19.81
C ASP A 486 -14.12 -2.59 -18.74
N PHE A 487 -13.75 -2.63 -17.45
CA PHE A 487 -14.69 -2.48 -16.34
C PHE A 487 -15.39 -1.12 -16.36
N ASN A 488 -14.66 -0.02 -16.49
CA ASN A 488 -15.24 1.33 -16.52
C ASN A 488 -16.19 1.52 -17.71
N LYS A 489 -15.84 0.97 -18.88
CA LYS A 489 -16.72 1.00 -20.05
C LYS A 489 -18.02 0.20 -19.81
N HIS A 490 -17.92 -0.96 -19.15
CA HIS A 490 -19.08 -1.77 -18.79
C HIS A 490 -19.96 -1.05 -17.75
N VAL A 491 -19.36 -0.43 -16.74
CA VAL A 491 -20.09 0.35 -15.73
C VAL A 491 -20.86 1.51 -16.38
N GLN A 492 -20.24 2.23 -17.32
CA GLN A 492 -20.92 3.30 -18.06
C GLN A 492 -22.15 2.80 -18.84
N ASP A 493 -22.08 1.63 -19.49
CA ASP A 493 -23.25 1.02 -20.14
C ASP A 493 -24.36 0.70 -19.13
N LEU A 494 -24.00 0.12 -17.98
CA LEU A 494 -24.94 -0.19 -16.91
C LEU A 494 -25.56 1.07 -16.30
N GLU A 495 -24.82 2.16 -16.18
CA GLU A 495 -25.35 3.46 -15.75
C GLU A 495 -26.41 3.98 -16.71
N HIS A 496 -26.17 3.95 -18.03
CA HIS A 496 -27.16 4.36 -19.02
C HIS A 496 -28.42 3.49 -18.95
N ARG A 497 -28.26 2.17 -18.82
CA ARG A 497 -29.38 1.23 -18.66
C ARG A 497 -30.17 1.50 -17.39
N LEU A 498 -29.48 1.73 -16.28
CA LEU A 498 -30.10 2.07 -14.99
C LEU A 498 -30.82 3.42 -15.07
N SER A 499 -30.24 4.41 -15.76
CA SER A 499 -30.87 5.70 -16.01
C SER A 499 -32.21 5.54 -16.71
N ASN A 500 -32.27 4.73 -17.78
CA ASN A 500 -33.52 4.45 -18.49
C ASN A 500 -34.55 3.74 -17.61
N VAL A 501 -34.11 2.83 -16.73
CA VAL A 501 -35.00 2.16 -15.76
C VAL A 501 -35.56 3.17 -14.77
N ILE A 502 -34.73 4.06 -14.25
CA ILE A 502 -35.15 5.12 -13.32
C ILE A 502 -36.12 6.09 -14.02
N GLU A 503 -35.81 6.55 -15.22
CA GLU A 503 -36.70 7.41 -16.01
C GLU A 503 -38.07 6.76 -16.22
N HIS A 504 -38.09 5.48 -16.62
CA HIS A 504 -39.33 4.73 -16.82
C HIS A 504 -40.11 4.56 -15.51
N ALA A 505 -39.42 4.25 -14.40
CA ALA A 505 -40.04 4.15 -13.08
C ALA A 505 -40.66 5.47 -12.61
N VAL A 506 -40.06 6.61 -12.96
CA VAL A 506 -40.63 7.94 -12.67
C VAL A 506 -41.84 8.22 -13.55
N ASP A 507 -41.79 7.88 -14.85
CA ASP A 507 -42.90 8.10 -15.78
C ASP A 507 -44.11 7.21 -15.47
N ASP A 508 -43.89 5.98 -14.97
CA ASP A 508 -44.93 5.05 -14.55
C ASP A 508 -45.52 5.36 -13.17
N CYS A 509 -44.97 6.32 -12.43
CA CYS A 509 -45.46 6.66 -11.10
C CYS A 509 -46.86 7.29 -11.21
N PRO A 510 -47.95 6.57 -10.84
CA PRO A 510 -49.31 7.00 -11.15
C PRO A 510 -49.78 7.95 -10.06
N ALA A 511 -49.39 9.22 -10.16
CA ALA A 511 -49.82 10.24 -9.21
C ALA A 511 -50.08 11.58 -9.91
N LEU A 512 -51.07 11.61 -10.82
CA LEU A 512 -52.18 12.58 -10.84
C LEU A 512 -53.03 12.47 -12.11
N GLU A 513 -52.45 12.06 -13.24
CA GLU A 513 -53.14 12.10 -14.53
C GLU A 513 -54.41 11.22 -14.58
N HIS A 514 -54.34 10.02 -14.01
CA HIS A 514 -55.47 9.09 -14.01
C HIS A 514 -56.60 9.49 -13.03
N PHE A 515 -56.28 10.29 -12.01
CA PHE A 515 -57.27 10.79 -11.05
C PHE A 515 -57.93 12.09 -11.54
N LEU A 516 -57.17 12.97 -12.22
CA LEU A 516 -57.67 14.18 -12.87
C LEU A 516 -58.64 13.89 -14.02
N LYS A 517 -58.46 12.79 -14.74
CA LYS A 517 -59.37 12.39 -15.84
C LYS A 517 -60.78 11.98 -15.38
N LYS A 518 -61.01 11.83 -14.06
CA LYS A 518 -62.30 11.45 -13.45
C LYS A 518 -63.04 12.60 -12.75
N LEU A 519 -62.52 13.83 -12.76
CA LEU A 519 -63.23 15.01 -12.27
C LEU A 519 -63.86 15.78 -13.45
N PRO A 520 -65.17 16.13 -13.41
CA PRO A 520 -65.75 17.01 -14.41
C PRO A 520 -65.11 18.42 -14.29
N PRO A 521 -64.93 19.14 -15.40
CA PRO A 521 -64.20 20.41 -15.38
C PRO A 521 -65.03 21.46 -14.63
N PRO A 522 -64.49 22.14 -13.60
CA PRO A 522 -65.01 23.42 -13.19
C PRO A 522 -64.44 24.46 -14.14
N GLN A 523 -65.33 25.14 -14.86
CA GLN A 523 -65.06 26.39 -15.54
C GLN A 523 -64.40 27.36 -14.55
N LEU A 524 -63.14 27.75 -14.78
CA LEU A 524 -62.60 29.03 -14.35
C LEU A 524 -61.39 29.36 -15.23
N THR A 525 -61.54 30.46 -15.95
CA THR A 525 -60.58 31.06 -16.86
C THR A 525 -59.30 31.50 -16.16
N CYS A 526 -58.20 31.45 -16.91
CA CYS A 526 -56.92 32.11 -16.64
C CYS A 526 -57.06 33.40 -15.84
N PHE A 527 -56.35 33.52 -14.71
CA PHE A 527 -55.67 34.76 -14.32
C PHE A 527 -54.61 34.44 -13.24
N GLN A 528 -53.35 34.76 -13.57
CA GLN A 528 -52.20 35.03 -12.69
C GLN A 528 -51.57 33.88 -11.88
N LEU A 529 -50.70 33.15 -12.59
CA LEU A 529 -49.37 32.77 -12.10
C LEU A 529 -48.56 34.04 -11.78
N SER A 530 -48.32 34.37 -10.50
CA SER A 530 -47.06 35.01 -10.04
C SER A 530 -46.91 35.29 -8.54
N ASN A 531 -47.92 35.14 -7.66
CA ASN A 531 -47.81 35.67 -6.27
C ASN A 531 -48.16 34.70 -5.13
N ILE A 532 -47.90 33.40 -5.23
CA ILE A 532 -48.10 32.44 -4.11
C ILE A 532 -46.82 31.66 -3.79
N ILE A 533 -45.71 32.37 -3.58
CA ILE A 533 -44.49 31.79 -2.97
C ILE A 533 -44.14 32.50 -1.64
N ALA A 534 -44.78 33.63 -1.30
CA ALA A 534 -44.37 34.44 -0.14
C ALA A 534 -45.26 34.35 1.12
N LEU A 535 -46.35 33.56 1.15
CA LEU A 535 -47.32 33.60 2.27
C LEU A 535 -47.77 32.26 2.86
N ARG A 536 -47.04 31.15 2.64
CA ARG A 536 -47.44 29.81 3.15
C ARG A 536 -46.55 29.24 4.27
N TRP A 537 -45.89 30.10 5.05
CA TRP A 537 -45.14 29.74 6.26
C TRP A 537 -45.91 29.59 7.61
N PRO A 538 -47.25 29.72 7.76
CA PRO A 538 -47.87 29.62 9.11
C PRO A 538 -48.00 28.21 9.68
N ILE A 539 -48.00 27.16 8.85
CA ILE A 539 -48.27 25.77 9.29
C ILE A 539 -47.07 25.18 10.05
N TYR A 540 -45.85 25.57 9.65
CA TYR A 540 -44.60 25.07 10.24
C TYR A 540 -44.36 25.60 11.67
N LEU A 541 -44.85 26.81 11.98
CA LEU A 541 -44.67 27.42 13.30
C LEU A 541 -45.72 26.93 14.32
N TYR A 542 -46.94 26.63 13.86
CA TYR A 542 -48.01 26.15 14.73
C TYR A 542 -47.82 24.68 15.16
N LEU A 543 -47.26 23.84 14.28
CA LEU A 543 -46.95 22.42 14.56
C LEU A 543 -45.65 22.19 15.37
N LYS A 544 -44.84 23.23 15.58
CA LYS A 544 -43.58 23.17 16.34
C LYS A 544 -43.76 23.47 17.85
N LEU A 545 -44.91 24.01 18.25
CA LEU A 545 -45.21 24.38 19.64
C LEU A 545 -45.97 23.29 20.44
N SER A 546 -46.45 22.21 19.82
CA SER A 546 -47.03 21.07 20.54
C SER A 546 -45.97 19.96 20.75
N LEU A 547 -45.24 20.08 21.86
CA LEU A 547 -44.13 19.23 22.27
C LEU A 547 -44.56 17.90 22.94
N PHE A 548 -43.65 16.93 22.85
CA PHE A 548 -43.42 15.73 23.68
C PHE A 548 -44.32 14.48 23.51
N GLY A 549 -43.71 13.37 23.09
CA GLY A 549 -44.22 12.02 23.34
C GLY A 549 -43.81 10.97 22.30
N ILE A 550 -42.88 10.09 22.67
CA ILE A 550 -42.31 8.97 21.92
C ILE A 550 -43.35 7.89 21.57
N GLY A 551 -43.18 7.19 20.43
CA GLY A 551 -43.69 5.83 20.25
C GLY A 551 -43.98 5.40 18.81
N LEU A 552 -43.00 4.75 18.17
CA LEU A 552 -43.18 3.97 16.94
C LEU A 552 -44.17 2.83 17.16
N ASN A 553 -45.11 2.63 16.23
CA ASN A 553 -45.45 1.28 15.77
C ASN A 553 -46.20 1.26 14.43
N ARG A 554 -45.68 0.41 13.53
CA ARG A 554 -46.18 0.05 12.20
C ARG A 554 -47.69 -0.24 12.21
N MET A 555 -48.43 0.22 11.19
CA MET A 555 -49.52 -0.58 10.64
C MET A 555 -49.91 -0.21 9.20
N LYS A 556 -50.15 -1.26 8.43
CA LYS A 556 -50.66 -1.32 7.06
C LYS A 556 -51.86 -0.39 6.85
N ILE A 557 -51.72 0.55 5.92
CA ILE A 557 -52.84 1.16 5.23
C ILE A 557 -52.76 0.70 3.78
N THR A 558 -53.65 -0.21 3.41
CA THR A 558 -53.91 -0.56 2.02
C THR A 558 -54.76 0.56 1.40
N ASN A 559 -54.12 1.64 0.97
CA ASN A 559 -54.72 2.63 0.07
C ASN A 559 -53.75 2.91 -1.09
N PRO A 560 -54.26 3.24 -2.28
CA PRO A 560 -53.44 3.64 -3.43
C PRO A 560 -52.54 4.85 -3.13
N ASP A 561 -52.95 5.73 -2.21
CA ASP A 561 -52.17 6.86 -1.66
C ASP A 561 -50.84 6.45 -1.01
N THR A 562 -50.75 5.24 -0.45
CA THR A 562 -49.55 4.72 0.21
C THR A 562 -48.52 4.20 -0.80
N LEU A 563 -48.94 3.93 -2.05
CA LEU A 563 -48.05 3.44 -3.12
C LEU A 563 -47.16 4.55 -3.68
N VAL A 564 -47.67 5.77 -3.82
CA VAL A 564 -46.90 6.90 -4.39
C VAL A 564 -45.76 7.30 -3.48
N ILE A 565 -46.05 7.46 -2.18
CA ILE A 565 -45.05 7.81 -1.16
C ILE A 565 -44.05 6.66 -0.98
N SER A 566 -44.51 5.41 -0.91
CA SER A 566 -43.61 4.24 -0.81
C SER A 566 -42.71 4.07 -2.04
N CYS A 567 -43.18 4.42 -3.25
CA CYS A 567 -42.36 4.38 -4.47
C CYS A 567 -41.31 5.49 -4.44
N ILE A 568 -41.67 6.73 -4.10
CA ILE A 568 -40.73 7.85 -3.98
C ILE A 568 -39.71 7.61 -2.86
N GLU A 569 -40.13 7.05 -1.72
CA GLU A 569 -39.27 6.69 -0.60
C GLU A 569 -38.25 5.59 -0.96
N SER A 570 -38.69 4.54 -1.65
CA SER A 570 -37.79 3.45 -2.08
C SER A 570 -36.82 3.91 -3.17
N LEU A 571 -37.29 4.76 -4.07
CA LEU A 571 -36.51 5.30 -5.18
C LEU A 571 -35.45 6.28 -4.65
N ILE A 572 -35.79 7.22 -3.77
CA ILE A 572 -34.83 8.22 -3.26
C ILE A 572 -33.89 7.62 -2.19
N SER A 573 -34.36 6.76 -1.28
CA SER A 573 -33.51 6.22 -0.20
C SER A 573 -32.42 5.25 -0.68
N ILE A 574 -32.65 4.53 -1.78
CA ILE A 574 -31.69 3.56 -2.32
C ILE A 574 -30.87 4.18 -3.46
N LEU A 575 -31.46 5.08 -4.25
CA LEU A 575 -30.76 5.71 -5.37
C LEU A 575 -29.99 6.97 -4.98
N HIS A 576 -30.07 7.52 -3.77
CA HIS A 576 -29.38 8.77 -3.41
C HIS A 576 -27.89 8.78 -3.84
N THR A 577 -27.12 7.73 -3.53
CA THR A 577 -25.71 7.64 -3.95
C THR A 577 -25.52 7.33 -5.44
N LEU A 578 -26.51 6.71 -6.09
CA LEU A 578 -26.48 6.41 -7.53
C LEU A 578 -26.91 7.62 -8.38
N LEU A 579 -27.75 8.49 -7.84
CA LEU A 579 -28.19 9.76 -8.44
C LEU A 579 -27.08 10.81 -8.46
N ASP A 580 -26.04 10.65 -7.64
CA ASP A 580 -24.84 11.50 -7.68
C ASP A 580 -23.87 11.13 -8.81
N ARG A 581 -24.04 9.94 -9.43
CA ARG A 581 -23.25 9.58 -10.62
C ARG A 581 -23.60 10.50 -11.78
N PRO A 582 -22.61 11.02 -12.53
CA PRO A 582 -22.82 12.10 -13.48
C PRO A 582 -23.83 11.77 -14.59
N ILE A 583 -23.78 10.56 -15.14
CA ILE A 583 -24.69 10.11 -16.21
C ILE A 583 -26.14 10.05 -15.71
N ILE A 584 -26.35 9.47 -14.53
CA ILE A 584 -27.68 9.33 -13.93
C ILE A 584 -28.19 10.70 -13.49
N LYS A 585 -27.33 11.53 -12.89
CA LYS A 585 -27.66 12.89 -12.46
C LYS A 585 -28.15 13.75 -13.63
N GLU A 586 -27.44 13.74 -14.74
CA GLU A 586 -27.78 14.51 -15.94
C GLU A 586 -29.14 14.08 -16.53
N SER A 587 -29.39 12.77 -16.62
CA SER A 587 -30.67 12.22 -17.09
C SER A 587 -31.83 12.48 -16.12
N PHE A 588 -31.56 12.46 -14.81
CA PHE A 588 -32.60 12.65 -13.79
C PHE A 588 -32.92 14.13 -13.50
N GLN A 589 -31.98 15.05 -13.74
CA GLN A 589 -32.13 16.48 -13.43
C GLN A 589 -33.42 17.13 -14.00
N PRO A 590 -33.86 16.86 -15.24
CA PRO A 590 -35.12 17.38 -15.77
C PRO A 590 -36.37 16.92 -15.00
N LYS A 591 -36.31 15.74 -14.36
CA LYS A 591 -37.41 15.15 -13.59
C LYS A 591 -37.52 15.72 -12.18
N TYR A 592 -36.54 16.48 -11.68
CA TYR A 592 -36.66 17.17 -10.39
C TYR A 592 -37.88 18.10 -10.34
N LYS A 593 -38.18 18.83 -11.42
CA LYS A 593 -39.39 19.66 -11.53
C LYS A 593 -40.69 18.84 -11.43
N LEU A 594 -40.67 17.61 -11.93
CA LEU A 594 -41.82 16.70 -11.87
C LEU A 594 -42.02 16.22 -10.42
N LEU A 595 -40.94 15.82 -9.74
CA LEU A 595 -40.97 15.43 -8.32
C LEU A 595 -41.47 16.58 -7.42
N THR A 596 -40.98 17.81 -7.61
CA THR A 596 -41.47 18.97 -6.86
C THR A 596 -42.95 19.23 -7.11
N ARG A 597 -43.43 19.04 -8.34
CA ARG A 597 -44.85 19.20 -8.69
C ARG A 597 -45.72 18.14 -8.00
N MET A 598 -45.33 16.88 -8.08
CA MET A 598 -46.03 15.76 -7.43
C MET A 598 -46.14 15.98 -5.91
N LEU A 599 -45.08 16.49 -5.29
CA LEU A 599 -45.10 16.81 -3.85
C LEU A 599 -45.99 17.99 -3.50
N ASN A 600 -46.01 19.02 -4.34
CA ASN A 600 -46.91 20.16 -4.14
C ASN A 600 -48.38 19.72 -4.26
N GLU A 601 -48.69 18.83 -5.20
CA GLU A 601 -50.03 18.24 -5.37
C GLU A 601 -50.44 17.34 -4.19
N GLU A 602 -49.49 16.57 -3.65
CA GLU A 602 -49.70 15.78 -2.43
C GLU A 602 -49.91 16.67 -1.20
N MET A 603 -49.16 17.78 -1.08
CA MET A 603 -49.38 18.77 -0.03
C MET A 603 -50.78 19.41 -0.11
N ASP A 604 -51.25 19.74 -1.32
CA ASP A 604 -52.60 20.27 -1.51
C ASP A 604 -53.67 19.21 -1.21
N THR A 605 -53.41 17.93 -1.50
CA THR A 605 -54.28 16.80 -1.14
C THR A 605 -54.40 16.63 0.38
N VAL A 606 -53.27 16.62 1.09
CA VAL A 606 -53.26 16.52 2.56
C VAL A 606 -53.95 17.74 3.19
N LYS A 607 -53.74 18.93 2.64
CA LYS A 607 -54.47 20.14 3.07
C LYS A 607 -55.97 19.98 2.89
N ASN A 608 -56.44 19.49 1.74
CA ASN A 608 -57.87 19.29 1.49
C ASN A 608 -58.49 18.26 2.47
N ILE A 609 -57.77 17.19 2.79
CA ILE A 609 -58.18 16.19 3.80
C ILE A 609 -58.29 16.84 5.19
N TYR A 610 -57.31 17.66 5.55
CA TYR A 610 -57.32 18.40 6.82
C TYR A 610 -58.48 19.39 6.90
N ASP A 611 -58.63 20.23 5.88
CA ASP A 611 -59.66 21.27 5.81
C ASP A 611 -61.07 20.66 5.83
N TYR A 612 -61.29 19.54 5.12
CA TYR A 612 -62.57 18.82 5.15
C TYR A 612 -62.89 18.28 6.55
N HIS A 613 -61.90 17.70 7.24
CA HIS A 613 -62.08 17.17 8.58
C HIS A 613 -62.38 18.27 9.60
N VAL A 614 -61.65 19.39 9.54
CA VAL A 614 -61.81 20.54 10.45
C VAL A 614 -63.09 21.32 10.14
N ALA A 615 -63.46 21.51 8.87
CA ALA A 615 -64.73 22.12 8.49
C ALA A 615 -65.93 21.27 8.96
N GLY A 616 -65.82 19.94 8.88
CA GLY A 616 -66.78 19.00 9.44
C GLY A 616 -66.85 18.99 10.98
N GLU A 617 -65.88 19.56 11.68
CA GLU A 617 -65.94 19.87 13.11
C GLU A 617 -66.52 21.27 13.39
N LYS A 618 -66.22 22.29 12.56
CA LYS A 618 -66.79 23.64 12.68
C LYS A 618 -68.30 23.68 12.41
N PHE A 619 -68.78 23.03 11.34
CA PHE A 619 -70.22 22.83 11.08
C PHE A 619 -70.92 22.04 12.21
N ARG A 620 -70.15 21.30 13.03
CA ARG A 620 -70.63 20.54 14.18
C ARG A 620 -70.75 21.41 15.45
N GLN A 621 -69.93 22.45 15.56
CA GLN A 621 -69.96 23.43 16.65
C GLN A 621 -70.98 24.57 16.42
N GLU A 622 -71.47 24.76 15.19
CA GLU A 622 -72.55 25.71 14.88
C GLU A 622 -73.98 25.12 15.07
N ILE A 623 -74.10 23.80 15.32
CA ILE A 623 -75.37 23.17 15.75
C ILE A 623 -75.36 22.94 17.28
N PRO A 624 -75.36 24.02 18.05
CA PRO A 624 -76.17 24.01 19.27
C PRO A 624 -76.83 25.38 19.45
N LEU A 625 -78.00 25.64 18.86
CA LEU A 625 -78.90 26.77 19.24
C LEU A 625 -80.27 26.71 18.52
N LEU A 626 -80.97 25.57 18.52
CA LEU A 626 -82.37 25.49 18.05
C LEU A 626 -83.26 24.60 18.95
N ASN A 627 -83.10 24.75 20.26
CA ASN A 627 -84.11 24.29 21.24
C ASN A 627 -84.30 25.36 22.32
N SER A 628 -84.75 26.53 21.90
CA SER A 628 -85.48 27.45 22.78
C SER A 628 -86.35 28.40 21.94
N ILE A 629 -87.66 28.32 22.20
CA ILE A 629 -88.73 29.29 21.90
C ILE A 629 -89.46 29.11 20.54
N SER A 630 -90.51 28.29 20.58
CA SER A 630 -91.87 28.62 20.09
C SER A 630 -92.83 27.57 20.67
N SER A 631 -93.98 27.83 21.28
CA SER A 631 -94.67 29.03 21.75
C SER A 631 -95.86 28.51 22.57
N ALA A 632 -96.33 29.28 23.54
CA ALA A 632 -97.49 28.98 24.36
C ALA A 632 -98.82 28.92 23.57
N ASN A 633 -99.84 28.37 24.24
CA ASN A 633 -101.28 28.25 23.94
C ASN A 633 -101.64 27.09 22.99
N ASP A 634 -102.54 26.16 23.34
CA ASP A 634 -103.92 26.46 23.69
C ASP A 634 -104.62 25.45 24.61
N LYS A 635 -105.69 25.92 25.26
CA LYS A 635 -106.47 25.22 26.29
C LYS A 635 -107.53 24.27 25.70
N SER A 636 -107.84 23.25 26.52
CA SER A 636 -109.20 22.84 26.95
C SER A 636 -109.82 21.54 26.38
N LEU A 637 -110.40 20.80 27.36
CA LEU A 637 -111.52 19.84 27.31
C LEU A 637 -111.22 18.45 26.72
N THR A 638 -111.60 17.30 27.29
CA THR A 638 -112.31 16.86 28.50
C THR A 638 -112.26 15.33 28.50
N GLY A 639 -112.19 14.73 29.69
CA GLY A 639 -113.10 13.63 30.02
C GLY A 639 -112.69 12.19 29.71
N ASP A 640 -112.32 11.52 30.81
CA ASP A 640 -112.83 10.21 31.25
C ASP A 640 -112.12 8.89 30.84
N LYS A 641 -111.36 8.41 31.84
CA LYS A 641 -111.56 7.18 32.65
C LYS A 641 -111.09 5.82 32.14
N SER A 642 -110.21 5.27 32.99
CA SER A 642 -110.20 3.91 33.56
C SER A 642 -109.96 2.74 32.61
N SER A 643 -109.18 1.71 32.91
CA SER A 643 -108.28 1.33 34.00
C SER A 643 -107.85 -0.10 33.64
N GLU A 644 -106.57 -0.42 33.84
CA GLU A 644 -106.06 -1.77 34.17
C GLU A 644 -106.28 -2.90 33.11
N GLU A 645 -105.34 -3.78 32.80
CA GLU A 645 -104.13 -4.22 33.49
C GLU A 645 -103.27 -5.07 32.53
N LYS A 646 -101.97 -5.09 32.84
CA LYS A 646 -100.99 -6.17 32.63
C LYS A 646 -100.38 -6.40 31.25
N HIS A 647 -99.13 -5.95 31.20
CA HIS A 647 -98.10 -6.15 30.20
C HIS A 647 -97.72 -7.62 29.99
N ASP A 648 -97.68 -8.04 28.72
CA ASP A 648 -96.73 -9.05 28.24
C ASP A 648 -96.31 -8.76 26.78
N VAL A 649 -95.00 -8.90 26.55
CA VAL A 649 -94.26 -9.27 25.32
C VAL A 649 -94.42 -8.47 24.00
N LYS A 650 -93.29 -7.84 23.61
CA LYS A 650 -92.71 -7.61 22.25
C LYS A 650 -93.67 -7.30 21.08
N LEU A 651 -93.57 -6.10 20.50
CA LEU A 651 -92.66 -5.72 19.39
C LEU A 651 -93.15 -4.40 18.73
N GLY A 652 -92.23 -3.47 18.53
CA GLY A 652 -92.27 -2.53 17.39
C GLY A 652 -92.67 -1.09 17.68
N LEU A 653 -91.71 -0.17 17.49
CA LEU A 653 -91.79 1.09 16.72
C LEU A 653 -90.43 1.81 16.88
N ASN A 654 -89.44 1.51 16.05
CA ASN A 654 -89.08 2.28 14.84
C ASN A 654 -88.80 3.78 15.10
N LYS A 655 -87.51 4.12 15.20
CA LYS A 655 -86.88 5.30 14.57
C LYS A 655 -85.41 4.98 14.30
N LYS A 656 -85.13 4.48 13.10
CA LYS A 656 -83.79 4.55 12.49
C LYS A 656 -83.50 6.03 12.20
N GLN A 657 -82.47 6.59 12.82
CA GLN A 657 -81.70 7.70 12.25
C GLN A 657 -80.27 7.21 11.97
N PRO A 658 -79.64 7.62 10.86
CA PRO A 658 -78.37 7.06 10.41
C PRO A 658 -77.22 7.53 11.30
N SER A 659 -76.33 6.59 11.66
CA SER A 659 -75.04 6.89 12.26
C SER A 659 -74.19 7.71 11.28
N TYR A 660 -74.02 9.01 11.54
CA TYR A 660 -73.12 9.89 10.80
C TYR A 660 -71.74 9.99 11.48
N TYR A 661 -71.18 8.85 11.91
CA TYR A 661 -69.84 8.80 12.51
C TYR A 661 -68.93 7.85 11.71
N SER A 662 -67.78 8.35 11.25
CA SER A 662 -66.63 7.52 10.91
C SER A 662 -65.57 7.71 11.99
N GLU A 663 -65.37 6.70 12.85
CA GLU A 663 -64.16 6.60 13.68
C GLU A 663 -62.94 6.57 12.75
N ILE A 664 -62.01 7.52 12.90
CA ILE A 664 -60.82 7.61 12.04
C ILE A 664 -59.93 6.38 12.23
N HIS A 665 -59.90 5.82 13.45
CA HIS A 665 -59.33 4.52 13.73
C HIS A 665 -60.26 3.72 14.63
N LYS A 666 -60.57 2.48 14.22
CA LYS A 666 -61.37 1.54 15.00
C LYS A 666 -60.66 1.23 16.33
N ASN A 667 -61.40 1.24 17.44
CA ASN A 667 -60.93 0.88 18.79
C ASN A 667 -59.95 1.87 19.46
N MET A 668 -59.95 3.16 19.11
CA MET A 668 -59.15 4.18 19.80
C MET A 668 -60.02 5.27 20.46
N PRO A 669 -59.68 5.74 21.67
CA PRO A 669 -60.34 6.90 22.28
C PRO A 669 -60.25 8.14 21.39
N ARG A 670 -61.33 8.92 21.30
CA ARG A 670 -61.48 10.05 20.36
C ARG A 670 -60.30 11.03 20.35
N LEU A 671 -59.83 11.45 21.52
CA LEU A 671 -58.73 12.42 21.62
C LEU A 671 -57.41 11.84 21.10
N SER A 672 -57.12 10.59 21.46
CA SER A 672 -55.94 9.84 21.01
C SER A 672 -56.02 9.49 19.52
N GLY A 673 -57.20 9.16 19.00
CA GLY A 673 -57.44 8.86 17.59
C GLY A 673 -57.26 10.09 16.69
N ASN A 674 -57.75 11.25 17.11
CA ASN A 674 -57.55 12.51 16.38
C ASN A 674 -56.08 12.96 16.43
N LEU A 675 -55.40 12.79 17.57
CA LEU A 675 -53.96 13.09 17.69
C LEU A 675 -53.13 12.17 16.79
N LYS A 676 -53.45 10.88 16.76
CA LYS A 676 -52.78 9.91 15.87
C LYS A 676 -52.99 10.25 14.40
N TRP A 677 -54.22 10.55 13.99
CA TRP A 677 -54.52 10.95 12.62
C TRP A 677 -53.76 12.23 12.19
N ALA A 678 -53.69 13.23 13.07
CA ALA A 678 -52.91 14.44 12.81
C ALA A 678 -51.41 14.14 12.68
N ASN A 679 -50.88 13.24 13.51
CA ASN A 679 -49.49 12.78 13.40
C ASN A 679 -49.24 11.94 12.13
N ASP A 680 -50.20 11.13 11.71
CA ASP A 680 -50.12 10.34 10.47
C ASP A 680 -50.12 11.27 9.24
N LEU A 681 -50.98 12.31 9.20
CA LEU A 681 -50.96 13.33 8.15
C LEU A 681 -49.67 14.18 8.16
N LYS A 682 -49.15 14.50 9.35
CA LYS A 682 -47.86 15.18 9.49
C LYS A 682 -46.72 14.32 8.94
N SER A 683 -46.69 13.04 9.29
CA SER A 683 -45.68 12.09 8.82
C SER A 683 -45.73 11.92 7.30
N ARG A 684 -46.94 11.87 6.72
CA ARG A 684 -47.21 11.79 5.27
C ARG A 684 -46.58 12.93 4.45
N ILE A 685 -46.41 14.13 5.04
CA ILE A 685 -45.73 15.27 4.40
C ILE A 685 -44.26 15.34 4.80
N THR A 686 -43.93 15.05 6.06
CA THR A 686 -42.60 15.31 6.62
C THR A 686 -41.56 14.38 6.01
N GLN A 687 -41.89 13.09 5.82
CA GLN A 687 -40.97 12.11 5.25
C GLN A 687 -40.53 12.46 3.81
N PRO A 688 -41.44 12.69 2.84
CA PRO A 688 -41.01 13.09 1.49
C PRO A 688 -40.25 14.43 1.44
N MET A 689 -40.59 15.37 2.33
CA MET A 689 -39.92 16.68 2.40
C MET A 689 -38.47 16.57 2.91
N GLU A 690 -38.22 15.73 3.92
CA GLU A 690 -36.88 15.45 4.42
C GLU A 690 -36.00 14.79 3.35
N MET A 691 -36.59 13.92 2.52
CA MET A 691 -35.89 13.25 1.41
C MET A 691 -35.54 14.20 0.26
N ILE A 692 -36.43 15.14 -0.07
CA ILE A 692 -36.13 16.17 -1.07
C ILE A 692 -35.00 17.09 -0.62
N ASN A 693 -34.92 17.41 0.67
CA ASN A 693 -33.84 18.23 1.21
C ASN A 693 -32.47 17.52 1.17
N GLN A 694 -32.45 16.20 0.95
CA GLN A 694 -31.22 15.43 0.72
C GLN A 694 -30.81 15.42 -0.76
N LEU A 695 -31.71 15.76 -1.68
CA LEU A 695 -31.38 15.93 -3.09
C LEU A 695 -30.80 17.33 -3.30
N ASP A 696 -29.66 17.40 -3.99
CA ASP A 696 -28.98 18.65 -4.33
C ASP A 696 -29.74 19.36 -5.47
N LEU A 697 -30.93 19.88 -5.13
CA LEU A 697 -31.86 20.54 -6.03
C LEU A 697 -31.37 21.97 -6.33
N PRO A 698 -31.39 22.43 -7.60
CA PRO A 698 -30.97 23.77 -7.98
C PRO A 698 -31.89 24.89 -7.50
#